data_AF-A0A3B8LHT2-F1
#
_entry.id   AF-A0A3B8LHT2-F1
#
_cell.length_a   1.000
_cell.length_b   1.000
_cell.length_c   1.000
_cell.angle_alpha   90.00
_cell.angle_beta   90.00
_cell.angle_gamma   90.00
#
_symmetry.space_group_name_H-M   'P 1'
#
loop_
_entity.id
_entity.type
_entity.pdbx_description
1 polymer ?
#
loop_
_entity_poly.entity_id
_entity_poly.type
_entity_poly.pdbx_seq_one_letter_code
_entity_poly.pdbx_strand_id
1 'polypeptide(L)'
;MRRILLLCSGWLLLCMWSPQARAATIDKVIAELNLQLPVLRQPEAQSPAQKVKRRLLEWQRWWRQGQYGLVKQGLKDLRELKKDLGIRNFVTLSLFLLQRGDLYKRKGRDKEARFYYQQAIDFSPDLSEPRFRLAWLHLREQPTDVKKLSKMFWGGILAASADFFGLAGKALHTAYVIALFFFFLFVLFLSCVLVRHLRSFLFDFKDLFPPGVSTFQVELLSIILLFIPPLMGGGLLETLLFWTLIAWFYLTRSERVLASLCLLMLSGSAFMLDYVERGASIADSPVRWLYLLNETDMRREAAQALEERLMKKRRSFDTLWSLGLYYKRTARLKKAREYFNRALKIRRASGLYVNLGNLNFIEQEGGAAYKMYQKAIKLNRYSAEAHYNLALLLKHSQSTNVVQQQVNALEAAQIMAPKKVNAFQKDNKKQSNRFLMDVSFPQERYWGFIQRLSGNGHFVAALWPRISHWIPSSLALWVGLIAFVLLWLLLPVGRMYFHAKPCTQCGDMISHRHVPDHEHEEWCVQCVHLFIKKEAVAARRRVEKEIAISRYQRGRFRFRALLSVLLMGSGQILIGRAIKGFFLLGFTALIVALQYAGSPMLPHPFQLSAFHVWPLIIGIGILFLLFYIQALREILAD
;
A
#
# COMPACT_ATOMS: atom_id res chain seq x y z
N MET A 1 -35.31 52.22 -37.21
CA MET A 1 -34.11 52.73 -36.50
C MET A 1 -33.64 51.85 -35.32
N ARG A 2 -34.51 51.43 -34.38
CA ARG A 2 -34.09 50.60 -33.21
C ARG A 2 -33.49 49.22 -33.53
N ARG A 3 -33.90 48.55 -34.62
CA ARG A 3 -33.34 47.24 -35.02
C ARG A 3 -31.94 47.30 -35.64
N ILE A 4 -31.54 48.44 -36.23
CA ILE A 4 -30.20 48.62 -36.82
C ILE A 4 -29.16 48.94 -35.74
N LEU A 5 -29.54 49.70 -34.71
CA LEU A 5 -28.68 49.98 -33.54
C LEU A 5 -28.37 48.74 -32.69
N LEU A 6 -29.29 47.77 -32.60
CA LEU A 6 -29.09 46.49 -31.89
C LEU A 6 -28.18 45.52 -32.66
N LEU A 7 -28.19 45.56 -34.00
CA LEU A 7 -27.29 44.75 -34.82
C LEU A 7 -25.85 45.31 -34.81
N CYS A 8 -25.68 46.64 -34.80
CA CYS A 8 -24.37 47.27 -34.68
C CYS A 8 -23.75 47.09 -33.28
N SER A 9 -24.53 47.11 -32.20
CA SER A 9 -24.02 46.85 -30.84
C SER A 9 -23.63 45.38 -30.62
N GLY A 10 -24.36 44.44 -31.23
CA GLY A 10 -24.00 43.02 -31.24
C GLY A 10 -22.70 42.73 -32.01
N TRP A 11 -22.49 43.39 -33.15
CA TRP A 11 -21.24 43.27 -33.93
C TRP A 11 -20.03 43.91 -33.25
N LEU A 12 -20.20 45.06 -32.57
CA LEU A 12 -19.14 45.69 -31.78
C LEU A 12 -18.74 44.82 -30.56
N LEU A 13 -19.70 44.19 -29.88
CA LEU A 13 -19.43 43.25 -28.78
C LEU A 13 -18.74 41.96 -29.25
N LEU A 14 -19.08 41.46 -30.45
CA LEU A 14 -18.41 40.32 -31.08
C LEU A 14 -16.97 40.65 -31.54
N CYS A 15 -16.73 41.86 -32.06
CA CYS A 15 -15.38 42.33 -32.42
C CYS A 15 -14.49 42.54 -31.18
N MET A 16 -15.03 43.02 -30.06
CA MET A 16 -14.34 43.13 -28.76
C MET A 16 -14.03 41.76 -28.13
N TRP A 17 -14.69 40.70 -28.57
CA TRP A 17 -14.44 39.31 -28.17
C TRP A 17 -13.61 38.51 -29.19
N SER A 18 -13.06 39.17 -30.22
CA SER A 18 -12.11 38.53 -31.11
C SER A 18 -10.79 38.21 -30.38
N PRO A 19 -10.16 37.04 -30.63
CA PRO A 19 -8.84 36.71 -30.08
C PRO A 19 -7.76 37.76 -30.41
N GLN A 20 -7.92 38.45 -31.54
CA GLN A 20 -7.04 39.51 -32.02
C GLN A 20 -7.15 40.78 -31.16
N ALA A 21 -8.36 41.22 -30.79
CA ALA A 21 -8.55 42.35 -29.89
C ALA A 21 -7.97 42.08 -28.48
N ARG A 22 -8.13 40.86 -27.95
CA ARG A 22 -7.51 40.44 -26.67
C ARG A 22 -5.99 40.34 -26.73
N ALA A 23 -5.43 39.91 -27.86
CA ALA A 23 -3.99 39.88 -28.06
C ALA A 23 -3.41 41.31 -28.09
N ALA A 24 -4.05 42.21 -28.83
CA ALA A 24 -3.68 43.63 -28.89
C ALA A 24 -3.75 44.31 -27.50
N THR A 25 -4.72 43.95 -26.66
CA THR A 25 -4.80 44.46 -25.27
C THR A 25 -3.67 43.93 -24.39
N ILE A 26 -3.33 42.65 -24.48
CA ILE A 26 -2.23 42.07 -23.68
C ILE A 26 -0.88 42.66 -24.10
N ASP A 27 -0.66 42.88 -25.39
CA ASP A 27 0.59 43.49 -25.88
C ASP A 27 0.73 44.94 -25.43
N LYS A 28 -0.38 45.69 -25.40
CA LYS A 28 -0.42 47.02 -24.81
C LYS A 28 -0.07 47.01 -23.32
N VAL A 29 -0.69 46.12 -22.55
CA VAL A 29 -0.38 45.94 -21.11
C VAL A 29 1.10 45.64 -20.94
N ILE A 30 1.67 44.72 -21.72
CA ILE A 30 3.09 44.34 -21.64
C ILE A 30 4.01 45.52 -21.92
N ALA A 31 3.70 46.35 -22.91
CA ALA A 31 4.47 47.55 -23.20
C ALA A 31 4.42 48.54 -22.02
N GLU A 32 3.25 48.69 -21.39
CA GLU A 32 3.06 49.54 -20.21
C GLU A 32 3.81 49.04 -18.97
N LEU A 33 4.05 47.73 -18.83
CA LEU A 33 4.78 47.18 -17.67
C LEU A 33 6.24 47.68 -17.60
N ASN A 34 6.88 47.97 -18.74
CA ASN A 34 8.29 48.40 -18.80
C ASN A 34 9.22 47.55 -17.88
N LEU A 35 9.25 46.23 -18.12
CA LEU A 35 9.89 45.25 -17.24
C LEU A 35 11.42 45.29 -17.35
N GLN A 36 12.11 45.48 -16.22
CA GLN A 36 13.57 45.42 -16.12
C GLN A 36 14.00 44.26 -15.22
N LEU A 37 14.27 43.11 -15.83
CA LEU A 37 14.54 41.87 -15.11
C LEU A 37 16.00 41.75 -14.68
N PRO A 38 16.28 41.21 -13.47
CA PRO A 38 17.65 40.99 -13.02
C PRO A 38 18.28 39.80 -13.76
N VAL A 39 19.58 39.90 -14.04
CA VAL A 39 20.36 38.76 -14.52
C VAL A 39 20.45 37.73 -13.40
N LEU A 40 19.90 36.54 -13.64
CA LEU A 40 19.95 35.42 -12.70
C LEU A 40 21.18 34.55 -12.96
N ARG A 41 21.95 34.29 -11.89
CA ARG A 41 23.05 33.33 -11.93
C ARG A 41 22.49 31.95 -12.27
N GLN A 42 22.99 31.37 -13.35
CA GLN A 42 22.68 29.99 -13.70
C GLN A 42 23.55 29.02 -12.90
N PRO A 43 23.04 27.81 -12.58
CA PRO A 43 23.92 26.75 -12.10
C PRO A 43 25.03 26.50 -13.14
N GLU A 44 26.28 26.43 -12.68
CA GLU A 44 27.45 26.24 -13.55
C GLU A 44 27.23 25.09 -14.54
N ALA A 45 27.53 25.33 -15.83
CA ALA A 45 27.18 24.43 -16.94
C ALA A 45 27.93 23.08 -16.91
N GLN A 46 29.01 22.95 -16.13
CA GLN A 46 29.66 21.67 -15.87
C GLN A 46 28.73 20.79 -15.03
N SER A 47 28.40 19.60 -15.55
CA SER A 47 27.20 18.86 -15.14
C SER A 47 26.98 18.91 -13.61
N PRO A 48 25.83 19.42 -13.13
CA PRO A 48 25.53 19.46 -11.70
C PRO A 48 25.81 18.14 -10.97
N ALA A 49 25.57 17.01 -11.64
CA ALA A 49 25.94 15.68 -11.15
C ALA A 49 27.45 15.50 -10.89
N GLN A 50 28.34 16.01 -11.76
CA GLN A 50 29.80 15.98 -11.51
C GLN A 50 30.20 16.89 -10.36
N LYS A 51 29.62 18.10 -10.23
CA LYS A 51 29.90 19.00 -9.10
C LYS A 51 29.44 18.38 -7.78
N VAL A 52 28.24 17.80 -7.77
CA VAL A 52 27.70 17.03 -6.64
C VAL A 52 28.64 15.86 -6.31
N LYS A 53 29.00 15.04 -7.30
CA LYS A 53 29.93 13.90 -7.12
C LYS A 53 31.28 14.35 -6.56
N ARG A 54 31.87 15.42 -7.10
CA ARG A 54 33.15 15.96 -6.65
C ARG A 54 33.09 16.42 -5.20
N ARG A 55 32.05 17.20 -4.84
CA ARG A 55 31.84 17.66 -3.45
C ARG A 55 31.60 16.50 -2.50
N LEU A 56 30.85 15.48 -2.92
CA LEU A 56 30.66 14.26 -2.14
C LEU A 56 31.99 13.51 -1.91
N LEU A 57 32.85 13.41 -2.94
CA LEU A 57 34.16 12.77 -2.83
C LEU A 57 35.13 13.57 -1.95
N GLU A 58 35.16 14.90 -2.08
CA GLU A 58 35.91 15.80 -1.18
C GLU A 58 35.47 15.63 0.27
N TRP A 59 34.17 15.70 0.50
CA TRP A 59 33.59 15.52 1.82
C TRP A 59 33.86 14.12 2.40
N GLN A 60 33.78 13.07 1.58
CA GLN A 60 34.12 11.71 1.99
C GLN A 60 35.62 11.58 2.36
N ARG A 61 36.51 12.27 1.65
CA ARG A 61 37.95 12.28 1.96
C ARG A 61 38.24 12.97 3.29
N TRP A 62 37.70 14.17 3.53
CA TRP A 62 37.84 14.88 4.81
C TRP A 62 37.35 14.04 5.98
N TRP A 63 36.25 13.32 5.77
CA TRP A 63 35.72 12.39 6.76
C TRP A 63 36.70 11.23 7.03
N ARG A 64 37.25 10.59 5.99
CA ARG A 64 38.25 9.50 6.17
C ARG A 64 39.51 9.97 6.90
N GLN A 65 39.87 11.24 6.74
CA GLN A 65 41.01 11.87 7.39
C GLN A 65 40.71 12.41 8.80
N GLY A 66 39.48 12.25 9.31
CA GLY A 66 39.10 12.74 10.64
C GLY A 66 38.97 14.26 10.77
N GLN A 67 38.88 14.99 9.66
CA GLN A 67 38.81 16.46 9.63
C GLN A 67 37.39 16.97 9.88
N TYR A 68 36.89 16.83 11.12
CA TYR A 68 35.49 17.09 11.47
C TYR A 68 35.01 18.53 11.20
N GLY A 69 35.88 19.53 11.32
CA GLY A 69 35.56 20.93 10.97
C GLY A 69 35.18 21.08 9.50
N LEU A 70 36.01 20.52 8.61
CA LEU A 70 35.80 20.53 7.16
C LEU A 70 34.59 19.66 6.76
N VAL A 71 34.33 18.56 7.46
CA VAL A 71 33.11 17.76 7.26
C VAL A 71 31.85 18.59 7.52
N LYS A 72 31.81 19.35 8.62
CA LYS A 72 30.66 20.22 8.93
C LYS A 72 30.50 21.33 7.91
N GLN A 73 31.60 21.94 7.47
CA GLN A 73 31.57 22.96 6.42
C GLN A 73 31.09 22.38 5.08
N GLY A 74 31.60 21.22 4.67
CA GLY A 74 31.18 20.56 3.44
C GLY A 74 29.70 20.18 3.44
N LEU A 75 29.09 19.85 4.59
CA LEU A 75 27.64 19.67 4.68
C LEU A 75 26.87 20.98 4.44
N LYS A 76 27.37 22.13 4.90
CA LYS A 76 26.76 23.43 4.58
C LYS A 76 26.85 23.72 3.08
N ASP A 77 28.00 23.46 2.47
CA ASP A 77 28.21 23.67 1.03
C ASP A 77 27.32 22.77 0.18
N LEU A 78 27.19 21.48 0.55
CA LEU A 78 26.29 20.53 -0.09
C LEU A 78 24.82 20.95 0.05
N ARG A 79 24.45 21.59 1.15
CA ARG A 79 23.09 22.10 1.38
C ARG A 79 22.78 23.30 0.51
N GLU A 80 23.72 24.23 0.34
CA GLU A 80 23.55 25.33 -0.62
C GLU A 80 23.50 24.79 -2.06
N LEU A 81 24.34 23.80 -2.40
CA LEU A 81 24.29 23.14 -3.70
C LEU A 81 22.93 22.46 -3.96
N LYS A 82 22.36 21.77 -2.96
CA LYS A 82 21.01 21.19 -3.03
C LYS A 82 19.97 22.24 -3.41
N LYS A 83 20.02 23.42 -2.79
CA LYS A 83 19.11 24.54 -3.09
C LYS A 83 19.36 25.12 -4.48
N ASP A 84 20.61 25.38 -4.85
CA ASP A 84 20.99 25.94 -6.15
C ASP A 84 20.55 25.03 -7.31
N LEU A 85 20.54 23.72 -7.10
CA LEU A 85 20.07 22.75 -8.09
C LEU A 85 18.56 22.49 -8.02
N GLY A 86 17.85 23.02 -7.02
CA GLY A 86 16.44 22.73 -6.80
C GLY A 86 16.17 21.24 -6.47
N ILE A 87 17.13 20.56 -5.85
CA ILE A 87 17.01 19.15 -5.44
C ILE A 87 16.11 19.09 -4.19
N ARG A 88 15.03 18.31 -4.29
CA ARG A 88 14.09 18.12 -3.18
C ARG A 88 14.66 17.17 -2.13
N ASN A 89 14.98 15.93 -2.53
CA ASN A 89 15.59 14.93 -1.67
C ASN A 89 16.97 14.54 -2.18
N PHE A 90 18.00 14.81 -1.38
CA PHE A 90 19.36 14.38 -1.68
C PHE A 90 19.60 12.96 -1.11
N VAL A 91 18.95 11.97 -1.71
CA VAL A 91 18.78 10.64 -1.13
C VAL A 91 20.12 9.91 -0.99
N THR A 92 20.99 9.98 -2.01
CA THR A 92 22.30 9.27 -1.96
C THR A 92 23.14 9.73 -0.77
N LEU A 93 23.18 11.04 -0.49
CA LEU A 93 23.87 11.59 0.67
C LEU A 93 23.17 11.21 1.97
N SER A 94 21.84 11.32 2.03
CA SER A 94 21.06 10.93 3.22
C SER A 94 21.26 9.47 3.61
N LEU A 95 21.31 8.53 2.65
CA LEU A 95 21.60 7.13 2.93
C LEU A 95 23.00 6.91 3.49
N PHE A 96 24.00 7.61 2.94
CA PHE A 96 25.35 7.56 3.50
C PHE A 96 25.38 8.10 4.94
N LEU A 97 24.73 9.24 5.19
CA LEU A 97 24.62 9.83 6.53
C LEU A 97 23.92 8.88 7.51
N LEU A 98 22.88 8.17 7.07
CA LEU A 98 22.21 7.13 7.86
C LEU A 98 23.17 6.00 8.23
N GLN A 99 23.87 5.42 7.25
CA GLN A 99 24.86 4.37 7.50
C GLN A 99 25.94 4.82 8.50
N ARG A 100 26.34 6.09 8.45
CA ARG A 100 27.27 6.66 9.43
C ARG A 100 26.65 6.80 10.81
N GLY A 101 25.43 7.33 10.90
CA GLY A 101 24.69 7.40 12.16
C GLY A 101 24.59 6.03 12.83
N ASP A 102 24.36 4.97 12.05
CA ASP A 102 24.30 3.60 12.52
C ASP A 102 25.63 3.11 13.10
N LEU A 103 26.73 3.46 12.44
CA LEU A 103 28.07 3.12 12.91
C LEU A 103 28.41 3.81 14.23
N TYR A 104 28.04 5.09 14.40
CA TYR A 104 28.23 5.81 15.68
C TYR A 104 27.32 5.26 16.78
N LYS A 105 26.07 4.94 16.44
CA LYS A 105 25.13 4.28 17.36
C LYS A 105 25.68 2.95 17.87
N ARG A 106 26.24 2.10 17.00
CA ARG A 106 26.87 0.82 17.40
C ARG A 106 28.06 1.02 18.33
N LYS A 107 28.76 2.16 18.23
CA LYS A 107 29.87 2.56 19.12
C LYS A 107 29.40 3.24 20.41
N GLY A 108 28.09 3.31 20.69
CA GLY A 108 27.53 4.00 21.86
C GLY A 108 27.62 5.53 21.81
N ARG A 109 27.95 6.10 20.64
CA ARG A 109 28.10 7.55 20.43
C ARG A 109 26.79 8.16 19.92
N ASP A 110 25.82 8.25 20.81
CA ASP A 110 24.43 8.58 20.46
C ASP A 110 24.25 10.05 20.05
N LYS A 111 25.04 10.99 20.59
CA LYS A 111 25.03 12.40 20.19
C LYS A 111 25.43 12.57 18.73
N GLU A 112 26.49 11.90 18.29
CA GLU A 112 26.96 11.92 16.91
C GLU A 112 25.98 11.20 16.00
N ALA A 113 25.43 10.06 16.42
CA ALA A 113 24.40 9.35 15.67
C ALA A 113 23.19 10.26 15.39
N ARG A 114 22.70 10.97 16.41
CA ARG A 114 21.60 11.94 16.31
C ARG A 114 21.93 13.06 15.32
N PHE A 115 23.15 13.59 15.36
CA PHE A 115 23.59 14.60 14.40
C PHE A 115 23.45 14.10 12.96
N TYR A 116 23.97 12.92 12.64
CA TYR A 116 23.89 12.38 11.28
C TYR A 116 22.47 12.08 10.84
N TYR A 117 21.61 11.54 11.72
CA TYR A 117 20.21 11.32 11.38
C TYR A 117 19.47 12.63 11.12
N GLN A 118 19.73 13.68 11.91
CA GLN A 118 19.14 15.01 11.66
C GLN A 118 19.61 15.60 10.34
N GLN A 119 20.91 15.49 10.02
CA GLN A 119 21.43 15.91 8.72
C GLN A 119 20.74 15.14 7.58
N ALA A 120 20.51 13.83 7.73
CA ALA A 120 19.82 13.05 6.71
C ALA A 120 18.38 13.54 6.47
N ILE A 121 17.66 13.99 7.50
CA ILE A 121 16.32 14.62 7.38
C ILE A 121 16.42 15.95 6.64
N ASP A 122 17.39 16.80 7.00
CA ASP A 122 17.57 18.11 6.37
C ASP A 122 17.85 17.97 4.86
N PHE A 123 18.61 16.94 4.47
CA PHE A 123 18.93 16.64 3.08
C PHE A 123 17.81 15.93 2.31
N SER A 124 17.03 15.07 2.98
CA SER A 124 15.90 14.36 2.36
C SER A 124 14.69 14.36 3.30
N PRO A 125 13.89 15.45 3.28
CA PRO A 125 12.74 15.59 4.17
C PRO A 125 11.67 14.53 3.94
N ASP A 126 11.54 13.98 2.73
CA ASP A 126 10.53 12.95 2.44
C ASP A 126 11.03 11.54 2.80
N LEU A 127 12.31 11.37 3.11
CA LEU A 127 12.85 10.08 3.56
C LEU A 127 12.41 9.79 5.00
N SER A 128 11.66 8.70 5.21
CA SER A 128 11.12 8.34 6.52
C SER A 128 12.14 7.71 7.46
N GLU A 129 13.12 6.99 6.91
CA GLU A 129 14.09 6.17 7.65
C GLU A 129 14.85 6.93 8.76
N PRO A 130 15.40 8.15 8.52
CA PRO A 130 16.07 8.90 9.57
C PRO A 130 15.19 9.22 10.78
N ARG A 131 13.89 9.44 10.56
CA ARG A 131 12.94 9.77 11.64
C ARG A 131 12.68 8.56 12.54
N PHE A 132 12.54 7.37 11.95
CA PHE A 132 12.39 6.14 12.74
C PHE A 132 13.65 5.83 13.55
N ARG A 133 14.84 6.06 12.99
CA ARG A 133 16.10 5.90 13.73
C ARG A 133 16.24 6.88 14.88
N LEU A 134 15.84 8.14 14.70
CA LEU A 134 15.76 9.12 15.78
C LEU A 134 14.72 8.74 16.84
N ALA A 135 13.55 8.27 16.44
CA ALA A 135 12.51 7.82 17.36
C ALA A 135 13.01 6.67 18.24
N TRP A 136 13.69 5.68 17.65
CA TRP A 136 14.25 4.56 18.40
C TRP A 136 15.38 4.98 19.33
N LEU A 137 16.27 5.86 18.87
CA LEU A 137 17.33 6.41 19.71
C LEU A 137 16.74 7.15 20.92
N HIS A 138 15.67 7.92 20.70
CA HIS A 138 15.00 8.66 21.74
C HIS A 138 14.23 7.75 22.72
N LEU A 139 13.57 6.70 22.23
CA LEU A 139 12.91 5.69 23.07
C LEU A 139 13.90 5.04 24.05
N ARG A 140 15.14 4.79 23.61
CA ARG A 140 16.20 4.22 24.46
C ARG A 140 16.70 5.20 25.52
N GLU A 141 16.81 6.48 25.19
CA GLU A 141 17.32 7.51 26.11
C GLU A 141 16.25 7.99 27.12
N GLN A 142 15.01 8.19 26.66
CA GLN A 142 13.92 8.81 27.43
C GLN A 142 12.58 8.12 27.09
N PRO A 143 12.31 6.93 27.64
CA PRO A 143 11.09 6.18 27.33
C PRO A 143 9.80 6.88 27.82
N THR A 144 9.91 7.79 28.79
CA THR A 144 8.77 8.51 29.38
C THR A 144 8.31 9.71 28.55
N ASP A 145 9.10 10.22 27.59
CA ASP A 145 8.71 11.34 26.71
C ASP A 145 7.88 10.83 25.51
N VAL A 146 6.66 10.38 25.81
CA VAL A 146 5.72 9.84 24.83
C VAL A 146 5.31 10.90 23.79
N LYS A 147 5.25 12.18 24.18
CA LYS A 147 4.85 13.28 23.27
C LYS A 147 5.87 13.49 22.16
N LYS A 148 7.16 13.52 22.49
CA LYS A 148 8.20 13.72 21.49
C LYS A 148 8.43 12.46 20.66
N LEU A 149 8.37 11.29 21.29
CA LEU A 149 8.42 10.00 20.60
C LEU A 149 7.30 9.86 19.55
N SER A 150 6.04 10.12 19.95
CA SER A 150 4.89 10.06 19.05
C SER A 150 5.02 11.05 17.90
N LYS A 151 5.49 12.28 18.15
CA LYS A 151 5.74 13.27 17.10
C LYS A 151 6.79 12.79 16.08
N MET A 152 7.90 12.21 16.51
CA MET A 152 8.93 11.69 15.61
C MET A 152 8.41 10.50 14.80
N PHE A 153 7.68 9.59 15.44
CA PHE A 153 7.10 8.41 14.82
C PHE A 153 6.05 8.78 13.77
N TRP A 154 5.07 9.62 14.13
CA TRP A 154 4.08 10.15 13.20
C TRP A 154 4.71 10.97 12.08
N GLY A 155 5.76 11.75 12.37
CA GLY A 155 6.54 12.42 11.34
C GLY A 155 7.18 11.46 10.34
N GLY A 156 7.65 10.29 10.80
CA GLY A 156 8.16 9.20 9.95
C GLY A 156 7.07 8.58 9.08
N ILE A 157 5.89 8.31 9.65
CA ILE A 157 4.73 7.80 8.91
C ILE A 157 4.28 8.80 7.83
N LEU A 158 4.10 10.06 8.21
CA LEU A 158 3.69 11.13 7.30
C LEU A 158 4.69 11.32 6.16
N ALA A 159 6.00 11.30 6.44
CA ALA A 159 7.03 11.37 5.41
C ALA A 159 6.93 10.17 4.44
N ALA A 160 6.77 8.96 4.95
CA ALA A 160 6.61 7.77 4.12
C ALA A 160 5.32 7.80 3.28
N SER A 161 4.25 8.44 3.76
CA SER A 161 2.99 8.56 3.03
C SER A 161 2.97 9.73 2.04
N ALA A 162 3.81 10.75 2.26
CA ALA A 162 4.00 11.86 1.31
C ALA A 162 4.84 11.46 0.08
N ASP A 163 5.56 10.35 0.17
CA ASP A 163 6.33 9.79 -0.94
C ASP A 163 5.52 8.76 -1.74
N PHE A 164 5.62 8.81 -3.08
CA PHE A 164 4.88 7.90 -3.96
C PHE A 164 5.29 6.43 -3.75
N PHE A 165 6.60 6.13 -3.75
CA PHE A 165 7.07 4.76 -3.56
C PHE A 165 6.77 4.27 -2.14
N GLY A 166 6.83 5.16 -1.15
CA GLY A 166 6.46 4.85 0.23
C GLY A 166 4.98 4.49 0.39
N LEU A 167 4.06 5.29 -0.15
CA LEU A 167 2.62 5.02 -0.05
C LEU A 167 2.21 3.83 -0.94
N ALA A 168 2.69 3.77 -2.19
CA ALA A 168 2.36 2.69 -3.12
C ALA A 168 2.90 1.35 -2.61
N GLY A 169 4.15 1.31 -2.14
CA GLY A 169 4.75 0.10 -1.59
C GLY A 169 4.01 -0.42 -0.35
N LYS A 170 3.58 0.47 0.56
CA LYS A 170 2.73 0.10 1.69
C LYS A 170 1.38 -0.44 1.24
N ALA A 171 0.71 0.25 0.32
CA ALA A 171 -0.60 -0.18 -0.17
C ALA A 171 -0.55 -1.57 -0.82
N LEU A 172 0.48 -1.83 -1.63
CA LEU A 172 0.71 -3.13 -2.27
C LEU A 172 1.02 -4.22 -1.24
N HIS A 173 1.92 -3.96 -0.31
CA HIS A 173 2.25 -4.93 0.74
C HIS A 173 1.05 -5.24 1.63
N THR A 174 0.25 -4.22 2.00
CA THR A 174 -0.99 -4.41 2.77
C THR A 174 -2.00 -5.24 1.97
N ALA A 175 -2.21 -4.96 0.68
CA ALA A 175 -3.10 -5.75 -0.17
C ALA A 175 -2.66 -7.22 -0.25
N TYR A 176 -1.35 -7.47 -0.35
CA TYR A 176 -0.78 -8.81 -0.33
C TYR A 176 -0.99 -9.53 1.01
N VAL A 177 -0.73 -8.84 2.14
CA VAL A 177 -0.99 -9.39 3.49
C VAL A 177 -2.47 -9.72 3.68
N ILE A 178 -3.39 -8.88 3.19
CA ILE A 178 -4.84 -9.14 3.26
C ILE A 178 -5.20 -10.38 2.44
N ALA A 179 -4.65 -10.53 1.23
CA ALA A 179 -4.89 -11.71 0.41
C ALA A 179 -4.41 -13.00 1.08
N LEU A 180 -3.20 -12.98 1.65
CA LEU A 180 -2.66 -14.10 2.44
C LEU A 180 -3.48 -14.38 3.70
N PHE A 181 -3.91 -13.32 4.40
CA PHE A 181 -4.76 -13.45 5.58
C PHE A 181 -6.06 -14.18 5.26
N PHE A 182 -6.77 -13.79 4.19
CA PHE A 182 -8.00 -14.49 3.79
C PHE A 182 -7.72 -15.93 3.38
N PHE A 183 -6.63 -16.19 2.68
CA PHE A 183 -6.22 -17.54 2.31
C PHE A 183 -5.95 -18.42 3.54
N PHE A 184 -5.08 -17.98 4.46
CA PHE A 184 -4.77 -18.75 5.67
C PHE A 184 -5.96 -18.88 6.61
N LEU A 185 -6.81 -17.85 6.72
CA LEU A 185 -8.03 -17.93 7.50
C LEU A 185 -8.97 -18.99 6.94
N PHE A 186 -9.14 -19.06 5.61
CA PHE A 186 -9.95 -20.10 4.98
C PHE A 186 -9.37 -21.49 5.22
N VAL A 187 -8.06 -21.67 5.01
CA VAL A 187 -7.36 -22.95 5.26
C VAL A 187 -7.56 -23.41 6.71
N LEU A 188 -7.26 -22.54 7.68
CA LEU A 188 -7.32 -22.88 9.10
C LEU A 188 -8.76 -23.15 9.54
N PHE A 189 -9.72 -22.31 9.12
CA PHE A 189 -11.12 -22.46 9.49
C PHE A 189 -11.68 -23.77 8.92
N LEU A 190 -11.47 -24.03 7.63
CA LEU A 190 -11.96 -25.23 6.98
C LEU A 190 -11.32 -26.48 7.57
N SER A 191 -10.02 -26.45 7.90
CA SER A 191 -9.35 -27.57 8.55
C SER A 191 -9.96 -27.88 9.92
N CYS A 192 -10.26 -26.86 10.74
CA CYS A 192 -10.90 -27.07 12.04
C CYS A 192 -12.32 -27.63 11.90
N VAL A 193 -13.08 -27.14 10.92
CA VAL A 193 -14.43 -27.58 10.62
C VAL A 193 -14.44 -29.02 10.10
N LEU A 194 -13.49 -29.37 9.22
CA LEU A 194 -13.34 -30.74 8.73
C LEU A 194 -13.00 -31.68 9.88
N VAL A 195 -12.04 -31.35 10.74
CA VAL A 195 -11.71 -32.15 11.94
C VAL A 195 -12.93 -32.34 12.85
N ARG A 196 -13.76 -31.31 13.01
CA ARG A 196 -14.99 -31.38 13.81
C ARG A 196 -16.00 -32.40 13.25
N HIS A 197 -16.21 -32.38 11.94
CA HIS A 197 -17.27 -33.15 11.27
C HIS A 197 -16.77 -34.44 10.60
N LEU A 198 -15.47 -34.74 10.68
CA LEU A 198 -14.85 -35.91 10.06
C LEU A 198 -15.53 -37.21 10.48
N ARG A 199 -15.84 -37.38 11.77
CA ARG A 199 -16.52 -38.58 12.25
C ARG A 199 -17.94 -38.73 11.70
N SER A 200 -18.68 -37.62 11.55
CA SER A 200 -20.00 -37.61 10.90
C SER A 200 -19.93 -38.05 9.44
N PHE A 201 -18.96 -37.53 8.71
CA PHE A 201 -18.72 -37.94 7.33
C PHE A 201 -18.37 -39.42 7.21
N LEU A 202 -17.40 -39.91 8.01
CA LEU A 202 -16.97 -41.31 7.97
C LEU A 202 -18.13 -42.27 8.28
N PHE A 203 -19.01 -41.89 9.21
CA PHE A 203 -20.17 -42.69 9.60
C PHE A 203 -21.22 -42.75 8.49
N ASP A 204 -21.68 -41.60 7.96
CA ASP A 204 -22.68 -41.59 6.89
C ASP A 204 -22.17 -42.26 5.60
N PHE A 205 -20.88 -42.09 5.29
CA PHE A 205 -20.27 -42.74 4.12
C PHE A 205 -20.24 -44.27 4.30
N LYS A 206 -19.99 -44.75 5.52
CA LYS A 206 -20.04 -46.18 5.82
C LYS A 206 -21.45 -46.75 5.66
N ASP A 207 -22.47 -46.00 6.06
CA ASP A 207 -23.87 -46.38 5.93
C ASP A 207 -24.37 -46.46 4.47
N LEU A 208 -23.56 -46.05 3.48
CA LEU A 208 -23.84 -46.27 2.06
C LEU A 208 -23.50 -47.69 1.59
N PHE A 209 -22.72 -48.46 2.34
CA PHE A 209 -22.28 -49.80 1.96
C PHE A 209 -23.15 -50.89 2.63
N PRO A 210 -23.39 -52.03 1.94
CA PRO A 210 -24.15 -53.14 2.51
C PRO A 210 -23.49 -53.73 3.77
N PRO A 211 -24.28 -54.28 4.71
CA PRO A 211 -23.75 -55.00 5.86
C PRO A 211 -22.99 -56.24 5.38
N GLY A 212 -21.66 -56.25 5.55
CA GLY A 212 -20.78 -57.33 5.10
C GLY A 212 -19.41 -56.86 4.61
N VAL A 213 -19.28 -55.59 4.21
CA VAL A 213 -17.99 -54.99 3.85
C VAL A 213 -17.18 -54.71 5.12
N SER A 214 -15.87 -55.01 5.09
CA SER A 214 -14.96 -54.73 6.21
C SER A 214 -14.98 -53.23 6.54
N THR A 215 -15.19 -52.90 7.82
CA THR A 215 -15.23 -51.51 8.29
C THR A 215 -13.95 -50.77 8.00
N PHE A 216 -12.82 -51.48 8.10
CA PHE A 216 -11.50 -50.93 7.80
C PHE A 216 -11.34 -50.55 6.32
N GLN A 217 -11.87 -51.37 5.39
CA GLN A 217 -11.80 -51.08 3.95
C GLN A 217 -12.61 -49.83 3.60
N VAL A 218 -13.80 -49.69 4.19
CA VAL A 218 -14.66 -48.53 3.94
C VAL A 218 -14.06 -47.26 4.56
N GLU A 219 -13.53 -47.33 5.78
CA GLU A 219 -12.83 -46.19 6.40
C GLU A 219 -11.60 -45.75 5.59
N LEU A 220 -10.82 -46.71 5.08
CA LEU A 220 -9.69 -46.42 4.19
C LEU A 220 -10.16 -45.73 2.91
N LEU A 221 -11.24 -46.22 2.28
CA LEU A 221 -11.83 -45.61 1.09
C LEU A 221 -12.33 -44.19 1.36
N SER A 222 -12.97 -43.94 2.50
CA SER A 222 -13.40 -42.59 2.92
C SER A 222 -12.22 -41.63 3.07
N ILE A 223 -11.09 -42.10 3.60
CA ILE A 223 -9.87 -41.29 3.72
C ILE A 223 -9.31 -41.01 2.32
N ILE A 224 -9.20 -42.03 1.45
CA ILE A 224 -8.77 -41.84 0.06
C ILE A 224 -9.65 -40.81 -0.66
N LEU A 225 -10.97 -40.87 -0.45
CA LEU A 225 -11.93 -39.91 -1.00
C LEU A 225 -11.58 -38.47 -0.62
N LEU A 226 -11.24 -38.20 0.64
CA LEU A 226 -10.83 -36.86 1.10
C LEU A 226 -9.56 -36.34 0.42
N PHE A 227 -8.68 -37.22 -0.04
CA PHE A 227 -7.41 -36.88 -0.69
C PHE A 227 -7.43 -37.06 -2.21
N ILE A 228 -8.59 -37.24 -2.85
CA ILE A 228 -8.69 -37.33 -4.31
C ILE A 228 -8.07 -36.12 -5.03
N PRO A 229 -8.36 -34.85 -4.65
CA PRO A 229 -7.81 -33.70 -5.36
C PRO A 229 -6.26 -33.72 -5.44
N PRO A 230 -5.49 -33.87 -4.34
CA PRO A 230 -4.04 -33.94 -4.44
C PRO A 230 -3.54 -35.21 -5.13
N LEU A 231 -4.22 -36.37 -4.99
CA LEU A 231 -3.85 -37.60 -5.69
C LEU A 231 -3.97 -37.48 -7.22
N MET A 232 -4.90 -36.65 -7.70
CA MET A 232 -5.06 -36.35 -9.13
C MET A 232 -4.21 -35.16 -9.60
N GLY A 233 -3.27 -34.67 -8.78
CA GLY A 233 -2.41 -33.53 -9.11
C GLY A 233 -3.08 -32.16 -8.94
N GLY A 234 -4.20 -32.09 -8.23
CA GLY A 234 -4.82 -30.85 -7.81
C GLY A 234 -3.97 -30.12 -6.76
N GLY A 235 -4.09 -28.80 -6.72
CA GLY A 235 -3.42 -27.95 -5.73
C GLY A 235 -4.18 -27.85 -4.41
N LEU A 236 -3.71 -26.91 -3.59
CA LEU A 236 -4.29 -26.63 -2.28
C LEU A 236 -5.69 -26.01 -2.41
N LEU A 237 -5.91 -25.11 -3.37
CA LEU A 237 -7.21 -24.47 -3.59
C LEU A 237 -8.30 -25.50 -3.94
N GLU A 238 -8.02 -26.41 -4.86
CA GLU A 238 -8.93 -27.47 -5.29
C GLU A 238 -9.26 -28.41 -4.14
N THR A 239 -8.24 -28.76 -3.35
CA THR A 239 -8.41 -29.57 -2.13
C THR A 239 -9.35 -28.89 -1.14
N LEU A 240 -9.19 -27.59 -0.89
CA LEU A 240 -10.05 -26.82 0.02
C LEU A 240 -11.48 -26.69 -0.50
N LEU A 241 -11.67 -26.43 -1.79
CA LEU A 241 -13.01 -26.38 -2.39
C LEU A 241 -13.73 -27.73 -2.24
N PHE A 242 -13.01 -28.83 -2.48
CA PHE A 242 -13.54 -30.17 -2.34
C PHE A 242 -13.88 -30.52 -0.88
N TRP A 243 -12.99 -30.21 0.07
CA TRP A 243 -13.26 -30.37 1.50
C TRP A 243 -14.43 -29.50 1.96
N THR A 244 -14.58 -28.30 1.39
CA THR A 244 -15.74 -27.43 1.67
C THR A 244 -17.02 -28.08 1.22
N LEU A 245 -17.04 -28.68 0.01
CA LEU A 245 -18.19 -29.42 -0.52
C LEU A 245 -18.58 -30.61 0.35
N ILE A 246 -17.62 -31.44 0.76
CA ILE A 246 -17.88 -32.60 1.64
C ILE A 246 -18.40 -32.14 3.00
N ALA A 247 -17.72 -31.17 3.62
CA ALA A 247 -18.10 -30.69 4.95
C ALA A 247 -19.46 -29.95 4.93
N TRP A 248 -19.84 -29.36 3.79
CA TRP A 248 -20.98 -28.45 3.63
C TRP A 248 -22.29 -28.96 4.24
N PHE A 249 -22.58 -30.25 4.06
CA PHE A 249 -23.83 -30.86 4.49
C PHE A 249 -23.92 -31.01 6.02
N TYR A 250 -22.78 -31.13 6.70
CA TYR A 250 -22.68 -31.28 8.15
C TYR A 250 -22.64 -29.95 8.90
N LEU A 251 -22.33 -28.86 8.20
CA LEU A 251 -22.13 -27.55 8.81
C LEU A 251 -23.39 -26.99 9.48
N THR A 252 -23.18 -26.44 10.67
CA THR A 252 -24.19 -25.62 11.35
C THR A 252 -24.49 -24.34 10.55
N ARG A 253 -25.60 -23.65 10.87
CA ARG A 253 -25.98 -22.41 10.16
C ARG A 253 -24.86 -21.36 10.22
N SER A 254 -24.25 -21.17 11.38
CA SER A 254 -23.15 -20.23 11.58
C SER A 254 -21.89 -20.65 10.82
N GLU A 255 -21.53 -21.93 10.83
CA GLU A 255 -20.37 -22.44 10.07
C GLU A 255 -20.54 -22.26 8.55
N ARG A 256 -21.75 -22.48 8.01
CA ARG A 256 -22.02 -22.26 6.57
C ARG A 256 -21.88 -20.81 6.16
N VAL A 257 -22.41 -19.89 6.98
CA VAL A 257 -22.28 -18.45 6.73
C VAL A 257 -20.80 -18.05 6.75
N LEU A 258 -20.02 -18.53 7.72
CA LEU A 258 -18.59 -18.24 7.81
C LEU A 258 -17.78 -18.88 6.67
N ALA A 259 -18.05 -20.14 6.30
CA ALA A 259 -17.41 -20.80 5.16
C ALA A 259 -17.71 -20.07 3.84
N SER A 260 -18.96 -19.64 3.65
CA SER A 260 -19.36 -18.82 2.51
C SER A 260 -18.61 -17.49 2.49
N LEU A 261 -18.53 -16.81 3.64
CA LEU A 261 -17.81 -15.56 3.78
C LEU A 261 -16.33 -15.73 3.41
N CYS A 262 -15.67 -16.76 3.91
CA CYS A 262 -14.28 -17.04 3.56
C CYS A 262 -14.09 -17.34 2.07
N LEU A 263 -14.99 -18.11 1.46
CA LEU A 263 -14.94 -18.41 0.04
C LEU A 263 -15.07 -17.13 -0.79
N LEU A 264 -16.00 -16.24 -0.44
CA LEU A 264 -16.16 -14.94 -1.09
C LEU A 264 -14.96 -14.01 -0.87
N MET A 265 -14.41 -13.98 0.35
CA MET A 265 -13.19 -13.22 0.67
C MET A 265 -11.98 -13.72 -0.13
N LEU A 266 -11.80 -15.04 -0.23
CA LEU A 266 -10.76 -15.67 -1.02
C LEU A 266 -10.95 -15.35 -2.51
N SER A 267 -12.18 -15.42 -3.02
CA SER A 267 -12.51 -15.05 -4.40
C SER A 267 -12.21 -13.58 -4.68
N GLY A 268 -12.59 -12.69 -3.76
CA GLY A 268 -12.29 -11.26 -3.85
C GLY A 268 -10.80 -10.94 -3.74
N SER A 269 -10.00 -11.80 -3.10
CA SER A 269 -8.55 -11.61 -3.00
C SER A 269 -7.84 -11.68 -4.36
N ALA A 270 -8.47 -12.26 -5.40
CA ALA A 270 -7.95 -12.26 -6.77
C ALA A 270 -7.72 -10.83 -7.31
N PHE A 271 -8.60 -9.86 -6.96
CA PHE A 271 -8.41 -8.46 -7.32
C PHE A 271 -7.20 -7.83 -6.62
N MET A 272 -6.95 -8.24 -5.37
CA MET A 272 -5.78 -7.77 -4.61
C MET A 272 -4.49 -8.31 -5.24
N LEU A 273 -4.47 -9.57 -5.67
CA LEU A 273 -3.31 -10.16 -6.35
C LEU A 273 -3.03 -9.48 -7.71
N ASP A 274 -4.06 -9.16 -8.49
CA ASP A 274 -3.90 -8.38 -9.73
C ASP A 274 -3.37 -6.96 -9.44
N TYR A 275 -3.90 -6.29 -8.41
CA TYR A 275 -3.37 -4.99 -7.98
C TYR A 275 -1.90 -5.07 -7.55
N VAL A 276 -1.54 -6.12 -6.79
CA VAL A 276 -0.16 -6.40 -6.35
C VAL A 276 0.76 -6.63 -7.55
N GLU A 277 0.33 -7.43 -8.53
CA GLU A 277 1.07 -7.70 -9.76
C GLU A 277 1.35 -6.42 -10.57
N ARG A 278 0.33 -5.58 -10.80
CA ARG A 278 0.51 -4.29 -11.49
C ARG A 278 1.49 -3.40 -10.72
N GLY A 279 1.43 -3.40 -9.40
CA GLY A 279 2.36 -2.67 -8.56
C GLY A 279 3.80 -3.20 -8.60
N ALA A 280 3.99 -4.52 -8.62
CA ALA A 280 5.30 -5.14 -8.74
C ALA A 280 6.01 -4.71 -10.05
N SER A 281 5.25 -4.52 -11.12
CA SER A 281 5.77 -4.04 -12.42
C SER A 281 6.30 -2.59 -12.41
N ILE A 282 6.07 -1.81 -11.33
CA ILE A 282 6.56 -0.42 -11.22
C ILE A 282 8.09 -0.36 -11.29
N ALA A 283 8.80 -1.36 -10.77
CA ALA A 283 10.26 -1.39 -10.75
C ALA A 283 10.89 -1.37 -12.15
N ASP A 284 10.22 -1.99 -13.13
CA ASP A 284 10.63 -2.09 -14.53
C ASP A 284 9.99 -1.02 -15.44
N SER A 285 9.09 -0.22 -14.86
CA SER A 285 8.33 0.83 -15.53
C SER A 285 9.13 2.15 -15.65
N PRO A 286 8.84 3.00 -16.66
CA PRO A 286 9.39 4.36 -16.74
C PRO A 286 9.10 5.21 -15.49
N VAL A 287 8.09 4.86 -14.69
CA VAL A 287 7.74 5.54 -13.43
C VAL A 287 8.93 5.65 -12.49
N ARG A 288 9.74 4.58 -12.38
CA ARG A 288 10.95 4.59 -11.55
C ARG A 288 11.91 5.70 -11.99
N TRP A 289 12.17 5.81 -13.29
CA TRP A 289 13.06 6.83 -13.83
C TRP A 289 12.49 8.25 -13.68
N LEU A 290 11.18 8.41 -13.90
CA LEU A 290 10.49 9.69 -13.66
C LEU A 290 10.63 10.14 -12.21
N TYR A 291 10.40 9.23 -11.27
CA TYR A 291 10.53 9.52 -9.84
C TYR A 291 11.97 9.88 -9.46
N LEU A 292 12.95 9.08 -9.89
CA LEU A 292 14.37 9.35 -9.64
C LEU A 292 14.79 10.71 -10.20
N LEU A 293 14.30 11.10 -11.37
CA LEU A 293 14.66 12.37 -11.98
C LEU A 293 14.04 13.58 -11.27
N ASN A 294 12.78 13.49 -10.83
CA ASN A 294 12.05 14.65 -10.30
C ASN A 294 12.18 14.83 -8.78
N GLU A 295 12.14 13.74 -8.01
CA GLU A 295 12.05 13.80 -6.54
C GLU A 295 13.41 13.64 -5.85
N THR A 296 14.42 13.11 -6.55
CA THR A 296 15.73 12.76 -5.96
C THR A 296 16.90 13.59 -6.53
N ASP A 297 18.12 13.04 -6.54
CA ASP A 297 19.40 13.69 -6.87
C ASP A 297 19.53 14.15 -8.34
N MET A 298 18.44 14.13 -9.13
CA MET A 298 18.44 14.42 -10.57
C MET A 298 19.52 13.63 -11.34
N ARG A 299 19.53 12.30 -11.11
CA ARG A 299 20.52 11.38 -11.68
C ARG A 299 20.56 11.49 -13.20
N ARG A 300 21.76 11.67 -13.75
CA ARG A 300 21.99 11.77 -15.21
C ARG A 300 21.55 10.50 -15.91
N GLU A 301 21.75 9.36 -15.26
CA GLU A 301 21.34 8.04 -15.72
C GLU A 301 19.83 7.96 -15.93
N ALA A 302 19.04 8.56 -15.02
CA ALA A 302 17.59 8.62 -15.16
C ALA A 302 17.15 9.50 -16.34
N ALA A 303 17.85 10.62 -16.57
CA ALA A 303 17.61 11.45 -17.75
C ALA A 303 17.94 10.70 -19.05
N GLN A 304 19.10 10.03 -19.11
CA GLN A 304 19.53 9.24 -20.28
C GLN A 304 18.55 8.10 -20.60
N ALA A 305 18.15 7.32 -19.59
CA ALA A 305 17.19 6.24 -19.75
C ALA A 305 15.84 6.76 -20.29
N LEU A 306 15.39 7.94 -19.85
CA LEU A 306 14.17 8.56 -20.36
C LEU A 306 14.32 9.11 -21.79
N GLU A 307 15.48 9.65 -22.15
CA GLU A 307 15.78 10.11 -23.50
C GLU A 307 15.84 8.95 -24.51
N GLU A 308 16.54 7.88 -24.19
CA GLU A 308 16.62 6.67 -25.02
C GLU A 308 15.22 6.11 -25.31
N ARG A 309 14.33 6.14 -24.32
CA ARG A 309 12.93 5.73 -24.50
C ARG A 309 12.15 6.64 -25.43
N LEU A 310 12.39 7.95 -25.39
CA LEU A 310 11.78 8.90 -26.34
C LEU A 310 12.31 8.67 -27.76
N MET A 311 13.58 8.31 -27.93
CA MET A 311 14.19 8.01 -29.24
C MET A 311 13.56 6.79 -29.90
N LYS A 312 13.13 5.80 -29.11
CA LYS A 312 12.33 4.64 -29.57
C LYS A 312 10.86 5.00 -29.90
N LYS A 313 10.62 6.23 -30.38
CA LYS A 313 9.33 6.84 -30.77
C LYS A 313 8.18 6.75 -29.76
N ARG A 314 8.44 6.49 -28.48
CA ARG A 314 7.40 6.53 -27.43
C ARG A 314 7.13 7.98 -27.02
N ARG A 315 6.18 8.67 -27.66
CA ARG A 315 5.72 9.99 -27.18
C ARG A 315 5.12 9.83 -25.78
N SER A 316 5.71 10.50 -24.79
CA SER A 316 5.22 10.51 -23.41
C SER A 316 5.22 11.93 -22.86
N PHE A 317 4.02 12.45 -22.58
CA PHE A 317 3.84 13.77 -21.95
C PHE A 317 4.63 13.90 -20.65
N ASP A 318 4.55 12.88 -19.79
CA ASP A 318 5.16 12.89 -18.46
C ASP A 318 6.69 12.89 -18.53
N THR A 319 7.24 12.14 -19.48
CA THR A 319 8.68 12.09 -19.75
C THR A 319 9.19 13.43 -20.29
N LEU A 320 8.47 14.02 -21.25
CA LEU A 320 8.84 15.32 -21.81
C LEU A 320 8.79 16.43 -20.76
N TRP A 321 7.79 16.45 -19.87
CA TRP A 321 7.76 17.41 -18.75
C TRP A 321 8.99 17.23 -17.86
N SER A 322 9.25 16.00 -17.43
CA SER A 322 10.31 15.69 -16.47
C SER A 322 11.70 16.03 -17.01
N LEU A 323 11.96 15.69 -18.29
CA LEU A 323 13.19 16.10 -18.97
C LEU A 323 13.27 17.62 -19.14
N GLY A 324 12.17 18.30 -19.46
CA GLY A 324 12.15 19.76 -19.53
C GLY A 324 12.55 20.42 -18.21
N LEU A 325 12.02 19.92 -17.09
CA LEU A 325 12.36 20.40 -15.74
C LEU A 325 13.83 20.12 -15.40
N TYR A 326 14.32 18.91 -15.69
CA TYR A 326 15.74 18.55 -15.53
C TYR A 326 16.65 19.49 -16.32
N TYR A 327 16.34 19.74 -17.59
CA TYR A 327 17.12 20.61 -18.45
C TYR A 327 17.07 22.08 -18.03
N LYS A 328 15.93 22.56 -17.50
CA LYS A 328 15.86 23.88 -16.86
C LYS A 328 16.81 23.95 -15.67
N ARG A 329 16.66 23.03 -14.71
CA ARG A 329 17.43 23.03 -13.46
C ARG A 329 18.94 22.89 -13.67
N THR A 330 19.35 22.33 -14.81
CA THR A 330 20.74 22.17 -15.23
C THR A 330 21.22 23.25 -16.22
N ALA A 331 20.51 24.38 -16.32
CA ALA A 331 20.84 25.55 -17.15
C ALA A 331 20.89 25.32 -18.67
N ARG A 332 20.33 24.21 -19.16
CA ARG A 332 20.24 23.89 -20.60
C ARG A 332 18.89 24.37 -21.16
N LEU A 333 18.71 25.69 -21.15
CA LEU A 333 17.41 26.35 -21.38
C LEU A 333 16.80 26.04 -22.75
N LYS A 334 17.60 25.99 -23.81
CA LYS A 334 17.14 25.62 -25.17
C LYS A 334 16.48 24.23 -25.22
N LYS A 335 17.14 23.22 -24.63
CA LYS A 335 16.57 21.87 -24.51
C LYS A 335 15.32 21.86 -23.63
N ALA A 336 15.33 22.58 -22.51
CA ALA A 336 14.18 22.69 -21.63
C ALA A 336 12.95 23.21 -22.38
N ARG A 337 13.12 24.30 -23.15
CA ARG A 337 12.08 24.90 -23.99
C ARG A 337 11.57 23.92 -25.05
N GLU A 338 12.46 23.19 -25.72
CA GLU A 338 12.09 22.16 -26.70
C GLU A 338 11.20 21.08 -26.06
N TYR A 339 11.62 20.51 -24.93
CA TYR A 339 10.87 19.47 -24.23
C TYR A 339 9.51 19.96 -23.73
N PHE A 340 9.44 21.16 -23.14
CA PHE A 340 8.17 21.75 -22.71
C PHE A 340 7.23 22.01 -23.88
N ASN A 341 7.73 22.53 -25.01
CA ASN A 341 6.91 22.74 -26.20
C ASN A 341 6.41 21.42 -26.79
N ARG A 342 7.25 20.38 -26.82
CA ARG A 342 6.85 19.03 -27.22
C ARG A 342 5.79 18.45 -26.29
N ALA A 343 5.90 18.66 -24.98
CA ALA A 343 4.89 18.24 -24.00
C ALA A 343 3.56 18.98 -24.23
N LEU A 344 3.60 20.29 -24.48
CA LEU A 344 2.41 21.11 -24.77
C LEU A 344 1.68 20.69 -26.05
N LYS A 345 2.39 20.17 -27.05
CA LYS A 345 1.78 19.58 -28.26
C LYS A 345 0.96 18.33 -27.95
N ILE A 346 1.24 17.63 -26.86
CA ILE A 346 0.47 16.46 -26.42
C ILE A 346 -0.69 16.89 -25.52
N ARG A 347 -0.41 17.72 -24.51
CA ARG A 347 -1.44 18.24 -23.60
C ARG A 347 -1.06 19.60 -23.04
N ARG A 348 -2.04 20.49 -22.94
CA ARG A 348 -1.89 21.76 -22.20
C ARG A 348 -1.93 21.51 -20.69
N ALA A 349 -1.00 22.10 -19.95
CA ALA A 349 -0.97 22.02 -18.49
C ALA A 349 -0.45 23.32 -17.89
N SER A 350 -1.11 23.82 -16.84
CA SER A 350 -0.73 25.07 -16.16
C SER A 350 0.74 25.08 -15.76
N GLY A 351 1.25 24.00 -15.16
CA GLY A 351 2.64 23.90 -14.74
C GLY A 351 3.69 24.00 -15.86
N LEU A 352 3.36 23.55 -17.08
CA LEU A 352 4.25 23.75 -18.24
C LEU A 352 4.33 25.22 -18.64
N TYR A 353 3.21 25.96 -18.56
CA TYR A 353 3.22 27.40 -18.81
C TYR A 353 3.97 28.16 -17.72
N VAL A 354 3.85 27.78 -16.44
CA VAL A 354 4.68 28.37 -15.38
C VAL A 354 6.16 28.16 -15.69
N ASN A 355 6.57 26.92 -15.99
CA ASN A 355 7.99 26.62 -16.23
C ASN A 355 8.52 27.27 -17.53
N LEU A 356 7.70 27.43 -18.58
CA LEU A 356 8.04 28.23 -19.75
C LEU A 356 8.15 29.72 -19.44
N GLY A 357 7.27 30.26 -18.58
CA GLY A 357 7.37 31.62 -18.06
C GLY A 357 8.68 31.83 -17.28
N ASN A 358 9.10 30.83 -16.49
CA ASN A 358 10.38 30.85 -15.80
C ASN A 358 11.56 30.89 -16.79
N LEU A 359 11.51 30.16 -17.91
CA LEU A 359 12.54 30.23 -18.95
C LEU A 359 12.60 31.62 -19.58
N ASN A 360 11.44 32.20 -19.95
CA ASN A 360 11.38 33.56 -20.49
C ASN A 360 11.92 34.60 -19.48
N PHE A 361 11.60 34.45 -18.19
CA PHE A 361 12.14 35.33 -17.14
C PHE A 361 13.67 35.26 -17.09
N ILE A 362 14.23 34.04 -17.10
CA ILE A 362 15.68 33.81 -17.08
C ILE A 362 16.36 34.43 -18.30
N GLU A 363 15.73 34.34 -19.46
CA GLU A 363 16.20 34.92 -20.73
C GLU A 363 15.87 36.43 -20.84
N GLN A 364 15.35 37.05 -19.77
CA GLN A 364 14.99 38.47 -19.67
C GLN A 364 13.85 38.91 -20.63
N GLU A 365 13.09 37.95 -21.15
CA GLU A 365 11.91 38.18 -21.98
C GLU A 365 10.65 38.41 -21.11
N GLY A 366 10.61 39.53 -20.38
CA GLY A 366 9.56 39.80 -19.38
C GLY A 366 8.13 39.76 -19.92
N GLY A 367 7.89 40.30 -21.12
CA GLY A 367 6.58 40.25 -21.76
C GLY A 367 6.13 38.82 -22.08
N ALA A 368 7.03 37.99 -22.59
CA ALA A 368 6.75 36.58 -22.85
C ALA A 368 6.51 35.81 -21.53
N ALA A 369 7.25 36.13 -20.47
CA ALA A 369 7.03 35.56 -19.14
C ALA A 369 5.63 35.90 -18.61
N TYR A 370 5.21 37.17 -18.70
CA TYR A 370 3.88 37.64 -18.30
C TYR A 370 2.78 36.84 -19.01
N LYS A 371 2.86 36.71 -20.34
CA LYS A 371 1.89 35.92 -21.13
C LYS A 371 1.79 34.47 -20.65
N MET A 372 2.93 33.85 -20.33
CA MET A 372 2.94 32.45 -19.88
C MET A 372 2.34 32.29 -18.47
N TYR A 373 2.67 33.17 -17.52
CA TYR A 373 2.07 33.12 -16.18
C TYR A 373 0.57 33.38 -16.22
N GLN A 374 0.11 34.35 -17.01
CA GLN A 374 -1.33 34.60 -17.22
C GLN A 374 -2.05 33.37 -17.82
N LYS A 375 -1.44 32.71 -18.81
CA LYS A 375 -1.97 31.44 -19.34
C LYS A 375 -2.02 30.34 -18.29
N ALA A 376 -1.01 30.24 -17.43
CA ALA A 376 -0.98 29.28 -16.33
C ALA A 376 -2.11 29.51 -15.33
N ILE A 377 -2.33 30.77 -14.91
CA ILE A 377 -3.40 31.17 -13.98
C ILE A 377 -4.78 30.92 -14.60
N LYS A 378 -4.96 31.21 -15.89
CA LYS A 378 -6.22 30.93 -16.60
C LYS A 378 -6.54 29.44 -16.65
N LEU A 379 -5.52 28.57 -16.78
CA LEU A 379 -5.71 27.11 -16.76
C LEU A 379 -5.87 26.53 -15.36
N ASN A 380 -5.22 27.13 -14.37
CA ASN A 380 -5.37 26.77 -12.96
C ASN A 380 -5.25 28.02 -12.09
N ARG A 381 -6.40 28.51 -11.64
CA ARG A 381 -6.47 29.70 -10.76
C ARG A 381 -5.81 29.49 -9.40
N TYR A 382 -5.57 28.24 -9.01
CA TYR A 382 -4.98 27.84 -7.73
C TYR A 382 -3.49 27.46 -7.81
N SER A 383 -2.77 27.88 -8.85
CA SER A 383 -1.31 27.68 -8.91
C SER A 383 -0.57 28.76 -8.12
N ALA A 384 -0.11 28.39 -6.92
CA ALA A 384 0.70 29.28 -6.08
C ALA A 384 1.98 29.73 -6.80
N GLU A 385 2.61 28.85 -7.58
CA GLU A 385 3.83 29.16 -8.34
C GLU A 385 3.57 30.20 -9.43
N ALA A 386 2.45 30.08 -10.15
CA ALA A 386 2.10 31.03 -11.20
C ALA A 386 1.86 32.44 -10.63
N HIS A 387 1.12 32.52 -9.52
CA HIS A 387 0.83 33.77 -8.82
C HIS A 387 2.10 34.38 -8.19
N TYR A 388 2.93 33.57 -7.53
CA TYR A 388 4.18 34.04 -6.94
C TYR A 388 5.15 34.56 -8.01
N ASN A 389 5.35 33.81 -9.11
CA ASN A 389 6.26 34.23 -10.17
C ASN A 389 5.73 35.44 -10.94
N LEU A 390 4.40 35.59 -11.05
CA LEU A 390 3.78 36.80 -11.59
C LEU A 390 4.02 38.00 -10.67
N ALA A 391 3.81 37.86 -9.35
CA ALA A 391 4.10 38.92 -8.41
C ALA A 391 5.59 39.31 -8.44
N LEU A 392 6.49 38.32 -8.55
CA LEU A 392 7.91 38.56 -8.68
C LEU A 392 8.28 39.27 -10.00
N LEU A 393 7.61 38.93 -11.10
CA LEU A 393 7.75 39.63 -12.38
C LEU A 393 7.29 41.08 -12.28
N LEU A 394 6.11 41.31 -11.71
CA LEU A 394 5.52 42.65 -11.55
C LEU A 394 6.32 43.53 -10.59
N LYS A 395 7.01 42.95 -9.60
CA LYS A 395 7.96 43.68 -8.75
C LYS A 395 9.09 44.35 -9.55
N HIS A 396 9.38 43.85 -10.75
CA HIS A 396 10.40 44.40 -11.66
C HIS A 396 9.79 45.27 -12.78
N SER A 397 8.52 45.65 -12.66
CA SER A 397 7.85 46.64 -13.50
C SER A 397 8.25 48.06 -13.07
N GLN A 398 8.51 48.95 -14.02
CA GLN A 398 8.69 50.38 -13.75
C GLN A 398 7.35 51.14 -13.68
N SER A 399 6.25 50.50 -14.07
CA SER A 399 4.91 51.08 -13.97
C SER A 399 4.36 51.03 -12.56
N THR A 400 3.81 52.14 -12.07
CA THR A 400 3.13 52.24 -10.77
C THR A 400 1.74 51.60 -10.77
N ASN A 401 1.12 51.42 -11.94
CA ASN A 401 -0.25 50.90 -12.08
C ASN A 401 -0.37 49.41 -11.76
N VAL A 402 0.74 48.71 -11.53
CA VAL A 402 0.76 47.25 -11.32
C VAL A 402 0.88 46.86 -9.85
N VAL A 403 1.04 47.83 -8.95
CA VAL A 403 1.27 47.56 -7.51
C VAL A 403 0.12 46.74 -6.94
N GLN A 404 -1.14 47.11 -7.23
CA GLN A 404 -2.28 46.33 -6.76
C GLN A 404 -2.31 44.91 -7.35
N GLN A 405 -1.97 44.77 -8.64
CA GLN A 405 -1.91 43.46 -9.28
C GLN A 405 -0.83 42.58 -8.66
N GLN A 406 0.33 43.16 -8.34
CA GLN A 406 1.43 42.49 -7.66
C GLN A 406 1.01 42.01 -6.27
N VAL A 407 0.38 42.88 -5.47
CA VAL A 407 -0.09 42.54 -4.11
C VAL A 407 -1.11 41.40 -4.17
N ASN A 408 -2.13 41.52 -5.03
CA ASN A 408 -3.16 40.49 -5.21
C ASN A 408 -2.55 39.13 -5.62
N ALA A 409 -1.59 39.15 -6.54
CA ALA A 409 -0.90 37.93 -6.97
C ALA A 409 -0.08 37.32 -5.83
N LEU A 410 0.62 38.13 -5.04
CA LEU A 410 1.39 37.62 -3.91
C LEU A 410 0.49 37.04 -2.81
N GLU A 411 -0.59 37.74 -2.46
CA GLU A 411 -1.59 37.27 -1.49
C GLU A 411 -2.23 35.96 -1.94
N ALA A 412 -2.63 35.86 -3.22
CA ALA A 412 -3.16 34.63 -3.79
C ALA A 412 -2.16 33.46 -3.63
N ALA A 413 -0.87 33.69 -3.92
CA ALA A 413 0.15 32.68 -3.72
C ALA A 413 0.30 32.28 -2.24
N GLN A 414 0.24 33.26 -1.33
CA GLN A 414 0.38 33.05 0.12
C GLN A 414 -0.79 32.28 0.71
N ILE A 415 -2.01 32.51 0.24
CA ILE A 415 -3.21 31.74 0.63
C ILE A 415 -3.05 30.28 0.16
N MET A 416 -2.58 30.06 -1.07
CA MET A 416 -2.49 28.73 -1.66
C MET A 416 -1.36 27.88 -1.06
N ALA A 417 -0.18 28.47 -0.84
CA ALA A 417 1.00 27.73 -0.37
C ALA A 417 1.88 28.56 0.57
N PRO A 418 1.40 28.93 1.77
CA PRO A 418 2.08 29.90 2.66
C PRO A 418 3.50 29.45 3.03
N LYS A 419 3.67 28.17 3.38
CA LYS A 419 4.98 27.61 3.75
C LYS A 419 5.98 27.65 2.59
N LYS A 420 5.53 27.36 1.37
CA LYS A 420 6.39 27.36 0.17
C LYS A 420 6.76 28.79 -0.22
N VAL A 421 5.79 29.71 -0.21
CA VAL A 421 6.02 31.14 -0.49
C VAL A 421 7.02 31.75 0.48
N ASN A 422 6.82 31.54 1.78
CA ASN A 422 7.72 32.07 2.81
C ASN A 422 9.14 31.50 2.68
N ALA A 423 9.29 30.24 2.25
CA ALA A 423 10.61 29.65 2.02
C ALA A 423 11.36 30.34 0.86
N PHE A 424 10.68 30.61 -0.26
CA PHE A 424 11.28 31.29 -1.41
C PHE A 424 11.58 32.77 -1.11
N GLN A 425 10.69 33.48 -0.40
CA GLN A 425 10.95 34.86 0.02
C GLN A 425 12.21 34.99 0.89
N LYS A 426 12.44 34.03 1.81
CA LYS A 426 13.63 34.01 2.68
C LYS A 426 14.91 33.66 1.93
N ASP A 427 14.83 32.82 0.90
CA ASP A 427 16.00 32.23 0.21
C ASP A 427 16.33 32.91 -1.13
N ASN A 428 15.74 34.09 -1.39
CA ASN A 428 15.67 34.83 -2.67
C ASN A 428 17.01 35.35 -3.23
N LYS A 429 18.04 34.50 -3.27
CA LYS A 429 19.30 34.78 -3.97
C LYS A 429 19.00 34.85 -5.47
N LYS A 430 19.74 35.70 -6.20
CA LYS A 430 19.66 35.86 -7.67
C LYS A 430 20.23 34.64 -8.42
N GLN A 431 19.70 33.46 -8.13
CA GLN A 431 20.03 32.18 -8.72
C GLN A 431 18.74 31.56 -9.27
N SER A 432 18.76 31.04 -10.50
CA SER A 432 17.53 30.75 -11.26
C SER A 432 16.57 29.73 -10.62
N ASN A 433 17.07 28.70 -9.92
CA ASN A 433 16.24 27.68 -9.27
C ASN A 433 15.75 28.09 -7.86
N ARG A 434 16.31 29.17 -7.29
CA ARG A 434 15.96 29.71 -5.96
C ARG A 434 15.09 30.95 -6.04
N PHE A 435 15.29 31.73 -7.10
CA PHE A 435 14.56 32.97 -7.35
C PHE A 435 13.15 32.70 -7.86
N LEU A 436 12.99 31.72 -8.77
CA LEU A 436 11.72 31.39 -9.42
C LEU A 436 11.16 30.06 -8.89
N MET A 437 9.86 30.03 -8.61
CA MET A 437 9.19 28.79 -8.22
C MET A 437 8.92 27.90 -9.43
N ASP A 438 9.46 26.69 -9.41
CA ASP A 438 9.10 25.67 -10.38
C ASP A 438 7.84 24.90 -9.98
N VAL A 439 7.04 24.56 -10.98
CA VAL A 439 6.02 23.53 -10.85
C VAL A 439 6.70 22.18 -11.12
N SER A 440 6.99 21.47 -10.03
CA SER A 440 7.49 20.10 -10.05
C SER A 440 6.51 19.15 -10.75
N PHE A 441 6.99 17.95 -11.11
CA PHE A 441 6.12 16.92 -11.65
C PHE A 441 5.02 16.54 -10.62
N PRO A 442 3.72 16.67 -10.95
CA PRO A 442 2.64 16.44 -9.99
C PRO A 442 2.61 15.01 -9.45
N GLN A 443 2.55 14.84 -8.13
CA GLN A 443 2.55 13.52 -7.50
C GLN A 443 1.36 12.64 -7.93
N GLU A 444 0.19 13.24 -8.16
CA GLU A 444 -1.02 12.56 -8.65
C GLU A 444 -0.80 11.76 -9.94
N ARG A 445 0.16 12.19 -10.77
CA ARG A 445 0.46 11.51 -12.04
C ARG A 445 1.15 10.17 -11.85
N TYR A 446 1.91 9.99 -10.77
CA TYR A 446 2.53 8.71 -10.47
C TYR A 446 1.47 7.62 -10.28
N TRP A 447 0.37 7.95 -9.59
CA TRP A 447 -0.77 7.04 -9.39
C TRP A 447 -1.44 6.62 -10.69
N GLY A 448 -1.59 7.55 -11.64
CA GLY A 448 -2.15 7.26 -12.95
C GLY A 448 -1.32 6.27 -13.77
N PHE A 449 -0.07 5.96 -13.40
CA PHE A 449 0.67 4.88 -14.06
C PHE A 449 0.31 3.50 -13.54
N ILE A 450 0.02 3.33 -12.24
CA ILE A 450 -0.35 2.02 -11.67
C ILE A 450 -1.57 1.45 -12.40
N GLN A 451 -2.55 2.31 -12.70
CA GLN A 451 -3.76 1.92 -13.42
C GLN A 451 -3.51 1.55 -14.89
N ARG A 452 -2.47 2.11 -15.52
CA ARG A 452 -2.14 1.91 -16.95
C ARG A 452 -1.12 0.80 -17.18
N LEU A 453 -0.49 0.30 -16.13
CA LEU A 453 0.46 -0.81 -16.22
C LEU A 453 -0.33 -2.11 -16.38
N SER A 454 -0.01 -2.89 -17.42
CA SER A 454 -0.32 -4.30 -17.44
C SER A 454 0.67 -5.01 -16.51
N GLY A 455 0.15 -5.88 -15.65
CA GLY A 455 0.99 -6.84 -14.95
C GLY A 455 1.78 -7.67 -15.96
N ASN A 456 3.06 -7.92 -15.68
CA ASN A 456 3.86 -8.81 -16.53
C ASN A 456 3.55 -10.29 -16.25
N GLY A 457 2.74 -10.56 -15.24
CA GLY A 457 2.30 -11.88 -14.81
C GLY A 457 3.35 -12.63 -13.99
N HIS A 458 4.56 -12.10 -13.82
CA HIS A 458 5.68 -12.85 -13.22
C HIS A 458 5.45 -13.18 -11.75
N PHE A 459 4.89 -12.26 -10.96
CA PHE A 459 4.69 -12.50 -9.53
C PHE A 459 3.56 -13.52 -9.30
N VAL A 460 2.42 -13.33 -9.96
CA VAL A 460 1.31 -14.28 -9.91
C VAL A 460 1.71 -15.63 -10.51
N ALA A 461 2.44 -15.68 -11.62
CA ALA A 461 2.90 -16.94 -12.22
C ALA A 461 3.89 -17.72 -11.34
N ALA A 462 4.69 -17.03 -10.50
CA ALA A 462 5.58 -17.69 -9.56
C ALA A 462 4.83 -18.25 -8.33
N LEU A 463 3.76 -17.57 -7.90
CA LEU A 463 2.99 -17.91 -6.71
C LEU A 463 1.88 -18.92 -7.00
N TRP A 464 1.14 -18.72 -8.09
CA TRP A 464 -0.11 -19.42 -8.38
C TRP A 464 0.02 -20.94 -8.50
N PRO A 465 1.07 -21.51 -9.14
CA PRO A 465 1.25 -22.96 -9.18
C PRO A 465 1.42 -23.61 -7.80
N ARG A 466 1.85 -22.86 -6.78
CA ARG A 466 1.92 -23.36 -5.39
C ARG A 466 0.54 -23.46 -4.73
N ILE A 467 -0.45 -22.77 -5.28
CA ILE A 467 -1.80 -22.66 -4.73
C ILE A 467 -2.77 -23.55 -5.51
N SER A 468 -2.72 -23.50 -6.84
CA SER A 468 -3.65 -24.19 -7.74
C SER A 468 -2.95 -24.63 -9.01
N HIS A 469 -3.28 -25.85 -9.46
CA HIS A 469 -2.75 -26.44 -10.69
C HIS A 469 -3.81 -26.55 -11.79
N TRP A 470 -5.09 -26.77 -11.43
CA TRP A 470 -6.17 -26.96 -12.40
C TRP A 470 -6.88 -25.67 -12.77
N ILE A 471 -6.92 -24.70 -11.85
CA ILE A 471 -7.66 -23.46 -12.03
C ILE A 471 -6.66 -22.35 -12.36
N PRO A 472 -6.72 -21.72 -13.56
CA PRO A 472 -5.94 -20.52 -13.85
C PRO A 472 -6.30 -19.35 -12.93
N SER A 473 -5.32 -18.50 -12.60
CA SER A 473 -5.51 -17.33 -11.73
C SER A 473 -6.60 -16.36 -12.21
N SER A 474 -6.77 -16.24 -13.53
CA SER A 474 -7.81 -15.42 -14.16
C SER A 474 -9.24 -15.92 -13.90
N LEU A 475 -9.41 -17.21 -13.63
CA LEU A 475 -10.71 -17.84 -13.39
C LEU A 475 -11.04 -17.98 -11.90
N ALA A 476 -10.09 -17.71 -11.00
CA ALA A 476 -10.22 -17.93 -9.56
C ALA A 476 -11.47 -17.26 -8.96
N LEU A 477 -11.75 -16.00 -9.34
CA LEU A 477 -12.93 -15.27 -8.90
C LEU A 477 -14.22 -16.01 -9.30
N TRP A 478 -14.34 -16.39 -10.57
CA TRP A 478 -15.53 -17.04 -11.11
C TRP A 478 -15.74 -18.42 -10.51
N VAL A 479 -14.68 -19.21 -10.36
CA VAL A 479 -14.76 -20.54 -9.74
C VAL A 479 -15.27 -20.43 -8.31
N GLY A 480 -14.78 -19.48 -7.53
CA GLY A 480 -15.25 -19.28 -6.15
C GLY A 480 -16.71 -18.79 -6.05
N LEU A 481 -17.15 -17.91 -6.97
CA LEU A 481 -18.55 -17.47 -7.04
C LEU A 481 -19.48 -18.61 -7.47
N ILE A 482 -19.09 -19.40 -8.47
CA ILE A 482 -19.84 -20.57 -8.93
C ILE A 482 -19.92 -21.62 -7.82
N ALA A 483 -18.80 -21.88 -7.12
CA ALA A 483 -18.78 -22.77 -5.96
C ALA A 483 -19.72 -22.29 -4.85
N PHE A 484 -19.75 -20.99 -4.54
CA PHE A 484 -20.70 -20.43 -3.58
C PHE A 484 -22.15 -20.73 -3.97
N VAL A 485 -22.53 -20.48 -5.22
CA VAL A 485 -23.90 -20.74 -5.71
C VAL A 485 -24.22 -22.24 -5.65
N LEU A 486 -23.34 -23.09 -6.17
CA LEU A 486 -23.52 -24.55 -6.18
C LEU A 486 -23.70 -25.14 -4.77
N LEU A 487 -22.88 -24.71 -3.80
CA LEU A 487 -22.98 -25.17 -2.43
C LEU A 487 -24.38 -24.90 -1.85
N TRP A 488 -24.91 -23.70 -2.04
CA TRP A 488 -26.25 -23.35 -1.54
C TRP A 488 -27.37 -24.08 -2.28
N LEU A 489 -27.23 -24.32 -3.60
CA LEU A 489 -28.21 -25.10 -4.38
C LEU A 489 -28.24 -26.58 -3.98
N LEU A 490 -27.09 -27.17 -3.65
CA LEU A 490 -26.98 -28.58 -3.28
C LEU A 490 -27.39 -28.87 -1.81
N LEU A 491 -27.49 -27.84 -0.98
CA LEU A 491 -27.82 -27.96 0.44
C LEU A 491 -29.11 -28.76 0.76
N PRO A 492 -30.28 -28.49 0.13
CA PRO A 492 -31.50 -29.24 0.43
C PRO A 492 -31.38 -30.72 0.08
N VAL A 493 -30.73 -31.04 -1.05
CA VAL A 493 -30.51 -32.42 -1.51
C VAL A 493 -29.56 -33.14 -0.57
N GLY A 494 -28.42 -32.53 -0.23
CA GLY A 494 -27.44 -33.16 0.65
C GLY A 494 -27.98 -33.41 2.06
N ARG A 495 -28.82 -32.52 2.59
CA ARG A 495 -29.50 -32.71 3.88
C ARG A 495 -30.53 -33.83 3.90
N MET A 496 -30.93 -34.36 2.74
CA MET A 496 -31.77 -35.55 2.66
C MET A 496 -30.98 -36.84 2.89
N TYR A 497 -29.64 -36.81 2.72
CA TYR A 497 -28.79 -38.01 2.79
C TYR A 497 -27.70 -37.96 3.87
N PHE A 498 -27.15 -36.77 4.17
CA PHE A 498 -25.97 -36.61 5.04
C PHE A 498 -26.26 -35.69 6.24
N HIS A 499 -26.52 -36.27 7.41
CA HIS A 499 -26.96 -35.53 8.60
C HIS A 499 -26.67 -36.26 9.92
N ALA A 500 -25.74 -37.22 9.94
CA ALA A 500 -25.30 -37.84 11.19
C ALA A 500 -24.67 -36.84 12.16
N LYS A 501 -25.03 -36.94 13.44
CA LYS A 501 -24.47 -36.12 14.53
C LYS A 501 -23.92 -37.01 15.65
N PRO A 502 -22.80 -36.64 16.29
CA PRO A 502 -22.31 -37.34 17.46
C PRO A 502 -23.14 -36.98 18.70
N CYS A 503 -23.39 -37.97 19.57
CA CYS A 503 -24.01 -37.76 20.87
C CYS A 503 -23.15 -36.86 21.74
N THR A 504 -23.76 -35.86 22.39
CA THR A 504 -23.05 -34.88 23.22
C THR A 504 -22.39 -35.50 24.46
N GLN A 505 -22.96 -36.60 24.98
CA GLN A 505 -22.50 -37.30 26.18
C GLN A 505 -21.42 -38.35 25.89
N CYS A 506 -21.74 -39.38 25.10
CA CYS A 506 -20.86 -40.52 24.86
C CYS A 506 -20.06 -40.47 23.54
N GLY A 507 -20.46 -39.60 22.61
CA GLY A 507 -19.82 -39.49 21.30
C GLY A 507 -20.26 -40.51 20.25
N ASP A 508 -21.19 -41.40 20.57
CA ASP A 508 -21.77 -42.35 19.60
C ASP A 508 -22.57 -41.61 18.53
N MET A 509 -22.52 -42.12 17.30
CA MET A 509 -23.17 -41.48 16.15
C MET A 509 -24.68 -41.76 16.16
N ILE A 510 -25.47 -40.73 15.89
CA ILE A 510 -26.94 -40.81 15.77
C ILE A 510 -27.28 -40.87 14.28
N SER A 511 -27.87 -41.99 13.85
CA SER A 511 -28.37 -42.20 12.49
C SER A 511 -29.87 -41.88 12.44
N HIS A 512 -30.26 -40.86 11.66
CA HIS A 512 -31.67 -40.53 11.42
C HIS A 512 -32.33 -41.38 10.33
N ARG A 513 -31.55 -42.16 9.55
CA ARG A 513 -32.07 -43.04 8.48
C ARG A 513 -32.78 -44.28 9.03
N HIS A 514 -32.33 -44.78 10.19
CA HIS A 514 -32.78 -46.05 10.76
C HIS A 514 -33.74 -45.87 11.95
N VAL A 515 -33.80 -44.68 12.57
CA VAL A 515 -34.73 -44.37 13.68
C VAL A 515 -35.25 -42.95 13.51
N PRO A 516 -36.45 -42.76 12.91
CA PRO A 516 -36.98 -41.43 12.58
C PRO A 516 -37.38 -40.58 13.79
N ASP A 517 -37.79 -41.20 14.90
CA ASP A 517 -38.41 -40.50 16.03
C ASP A 517 -37.59 -40.64 17.33
N HIS A 518 -36.65 -39.73 17.53
CA HIS A 518 -36.06 -39.48 18.84
C HIS A 518 -36.55 -38.16 19.42
N GLU A 519 -37.20 -38.22 20.59
CA GLU A 519 -37.66 -37.04 21.36
C GLU A 519 -36.50 -36.09 21.74
N HIS A 520 -35.26 -36.59 21.77
CA HIS A 520 -34.06 -35.81 22.06
C HIS A 520 -33.04 -35.91 20.93
N GLU A 521 -32.94 -34.86 20.11
CA GLU A 521 -32.04 -34.80 18.94
C GLU A 521 -30.53 -34.89 19.27
N GLU A 522 -30.13 -34.68 20.53
CA GLU A 522 -28.72 -34.54 20.91
C GLU A 522 -28.09 -35.79 21.55
N TRP A 523 -28.92 -36.72 22.04
CA TRP A 523 -28.48 -37.87 22.84
C TRP A 523 -28.79 -39.18 22.09
N CYS A 524 -27.85 -40.13 22.12
CA CYS A 524 -28.12 -41.45 21.56
C CYS A 524 -29.14 -42.21 22.44
N VAL A 525 -29.80 -43.21 21.87
CA VAL A 525 -30.81 -44.04 22.54
C VAL A 525 -30.32 -44.51 23.91
N GLN A 526 -29.10 -45.05 23.96
CA GLN A 526 -28.52 -45.57 25.20
C GLN A 526 -28.37 -44.49 26.29
N CYS A 527 -27.98 -43.26 25.93
CA CYS A 527 -27.84 -42.16 26.89
C CYS A 527 -29.20 -41.62 27.35
N VAL A 528 -30.20 -41.57 26.47
CA VAL A 528 -31.57 -41.18 26.84
C VAL A 528 -32.14 -42.14 27.87
N HIS A 529 -32.00 -43.44 27.62
CA HIS A 529 -32.49 -44.47 28.55
C HIS A 529 -31.75 -44.46 29.90
N LEU A 530 -30.45 -44.17 29.90
CA LEU A 530 -29.63 -44.15 31.12
C LEU A 530 -29.88 -42.92 32.00
N PHE A 531 -29.99 -41.73 31.41
CA PHE A 531 -30.01 -40.46 32.16
C PHE A 531 -31.38 -39.80 32.26
N ILE A 532 -32.24 -39.96 31.23
CA ILE A 532 -33.57 -39.32 31.18
C ILE A 532 -34.63 -40.28 31.70
N LYS A 533 -34.80 -41.43 31.02
CA LYS A 533 -35.85 -42.40 31.36
C LYS A 533 -35.54 -43.18 32.63
N LYS A 534 -34.27 -43.24 33.05
CA LYS A 534 -33.79 -43.93 34.27
C LYS A 534 -34.35 -45.35 34.39
N GLU A 535 -34.45 -46.05 33.27
CA GLU A 535 -34.95 -47.43 33.25
C GLU A 535 -34.00 -48.35 34.02
N ALA A 536 -34.53 -49.49 34.50
CA ALA A 536 -33.77 -50.49 35.24
C ALA A 536 -32.77 -51.22 34.31
N VAL A 537 -31.68 -50.55 33.97
CA VAL A 537 -30.55 -51.13 33.24
C VAL A 537 -29.66 -51.86 34.25
N ALA A 538 -29.22 -53.08 33.90
CA ALA A 538 -28.29 -53.85 34.72
C ALA A 538 -27.08 -53.01 35.15
N ALA A 539 -26.77 -53.00 36.46
CA ALA A 539 -25.76 -52.12 37.07
C ALA A 539 -24.40 -52.17 36.36
N ARG A 540 -23.99 -53.36 35.89
CA ARG A 540 -22.75 -53.54 35.11
C ARG A 540 -22.72 -52.73 33.82
N ARG A 541 -23.79 -52.75 33.02
CA ARG A 541 -23.86 -52.00 31.74
C ARG A 541 -23.86 -50.48 31.97
N ARG A 542 -24.45 -50.03 33.09
CA ARG A 542 -24.41 -48.62 33.51
C ARG A 542 -22.97 -48.17 33.81
N VAL A 543 -22.24 -48.93 34.63
CA VAL A 543 -20.84 -48.61 34.98
C VAL A 543 -19.94 -48.60 33.73
N GLU A 544 -20.08 -49.59 32.84
CA GLU A 544 -19.32 -49.63 31.58
C GLU A 544 -19.59 -48.39 30.71
N LYS A 545 -20.85 -47.94 30.61
CA LYS A 545 -21.21 -46.74 29.84
C LYS A 545 -20.72 -45.46 30.50
N GLU A 546 -20.80 -45.33 31.82
CA GLU A 546 -20.27 -44.17 32.57
C GLU A 546 -18.74 -44.06 32.40
N ILE A 547 -18.00 -45.17 32.43
CA ILE A 547 -16.56 -45.20 32.16
C ILE A 547 -16.27 -44.78 30.70
N ALA A 548 -17.08 -45.24 29.74
CA ALA A 548 -16.95 -44.85 28.34
C ALA A 548 -17.18 -43.34 28.14
N ILE A 549 -18.23 -42.78 28.76
CA ILE A 549 -18.53 -41.34 28.75
C ILE A 549 -17.37 -40.54 29.36
N SER A 550 -16.89 -40.93 30.54
CA SER A 550 -15.77 -40.25 31.21
C SER A 550 -14.48 -40.27 30.37
N ARG A 551 -14.17 -41.39 29.70
CA ARG A 551 -13.02 -41.48 28.78
C ARG A 551 -13.20 -40.57 27.57
N TYR A 552 -14.39 -40.57 26.96
CA TYR A 552 -14.68 -39.72 25.82
C TYR A 552 -14.61 -38.23 26.17
N GLN A 553 -15.24 -37.81 27.27
CA GLN A 553 -15.22 -36.42 27.73
C GLN A 553 -13.79 -35.94 28.04
N ARG A 554 -12.99 -36.74 28.77
CA ARG A 554 -11.58 -36.40 29.05
C ARG A 554 -10.73 -36.34 27.78
N GLY A 555 -10.89 -37.29 26.85
CA GLY A 555 -10.17 -37.28 25.58
C GLY A 555 -10.52 -36.07 24.72
N ARG A 556 -11.81 -35.75 24.61
CA ARG A 556 -12.34 -34.58 23.89
C ARG A 556 -11.84 -33.27 24.48
N PHE A 557 -11.82 -33.14 25.81
CA PHE A 557 -11.26 -31.98 26.50
C PHE A 557 -9.76 -31.81 26.19
N ARG A 558 -8.95 -32.87 26.39
CA ARG A 558 -7.51 -32.84 26.10
C ARG A 558 -7.22 -32.45 24.66
N PHE A 559 -7.96 -33.02 23.70
CA PHE A 559 -7.81 -32.72 22.29
C PHE A 559 -8.11 -31.25 21.96
N ARG A 560 -9.20 -30.70 22.52
CA ARG A 560 -9.58 -29.28 22.34
C ARG A 560 -8.56 -28.33 22.97
N ALA A 561 -8.09 -28.65 24.18
CA ALA A 561 -7.09 -27.86 24.88
C ALA A 561 -5.78 -27.83 24.09
N LEU A 562 -5.30 -28.98 23.62
CA LEU A 562 -4.10 -29.09 22.78
C LEU A 562 -4.21 -28.26 21.51
N LEU A 563 -5.31 -28.40 20.75
CA LEU A 563 -5.51 -27.65 19.52
C LEU A 563 -5.60 -26.14 19.76
N SER A 564 -6.20 -25.71 20.88
CA SER A 564 -6.32 -24.29 21.22
C SER A 564 -5.00 -23.65 21.60
N VAL A 565 -4.06 -24.45 22.12
CA VAL A 565 -2.67 -24.00 22.38
C VAL A 565 -1.91 -23.81 21.06
N LEU A 566 -2.11 -24.70 20.10
CA LEU A 566 -1.44 -24.63 18.79
C LEU A 566 -2.04 -23.53 17.89
N LEU A 567 -3.36 -23.47 17.84
CA LEU A 567 -4.14 -22.61 16.95
C LEU A 567 -5.22 -21.90 17.78
N MET A 568 -4.98 -20.63 18.07
CA MET A 568 -5.95 -19.83 18.83
C MET A 568 -7.30 -19.81 18.11
N GLY A 569 -8.39 -20.09 18.83
CA GLY A 569 -9.75 -20.13 18.26
C GLY A 569 -10.24 -21.51 17.84
N SER A 570 -9.35 -22.49 17.64
CA SER A 570 -9.72 -23.83 17.15
C SER A 570 -10.61 -24.60 18.14
N GLY A 571 -10.33 -24.53 19.45
CA GLY A 571 -11.16 -25.17 20.48
C GLY A 571 -12.59 -24.66 20.52
N GLN A 572 -12.79 -23.34 20.37
CA GLN A 572 -14.13 -22.75 20.33
C GLN A 572 -14.95 -23.28 19.14
N ILE A 573 -14.31 -23.48 17.98
CA ILE A 573 -14.96 -24.11 16.81
C ILE A 573 -15.36 -25.55 17.15
N LEU A 574 -14.45 -26.33 17.75
CA LEU A 574 -14.72 -27.72 18.15
C LEU A 574 -15.78 -27.85 19.27
N ILE A 575 -16.03 -26.80 20.04
CA ILE A 575 -17.08 -26.74 21.06
C ILE A 575 -18.45 -26.46 20.44
N GLY A 576 -18.53 -25.75 19.32
CA GLY A 576 -19.80 -25.27 18.76
C GLY A 576 -19.88 -23.77 18.56
N ARG A 577 -18.95 -23.00 19.16
CA ARG A 577 -18.93 -21.54 19.16
C ARG A 577 -18.17 -21.01 17.94
N ALA A 578 -18.67 -21.33 16.74
CA ALA A 578 -17.98 -21.07 15.47
C ALA A 578 -17.61 -19.60 15.23
N ILE A 579 -18.51 -18.65 15.54
CA ILE A 579 -18.28 -17.20 15.33
C ILE A 579 -17.08 -16.73 16.15
N LYS A 580 -17.07 -17.03 17.46
CA LYS A 580 -15.99 -16.63 18.36
C LYS A 580 -14.67 -17.29 17.97
N GLY A 581 -14.71 -18.59 17.68
CA GLY A 581 -13.54 -19.33 17.23
C GLY A 581 -12.96 -18.77 15.93
N PHE A 582 -13.81 -18.37 14.98
CA PHE A 582 -13.40 -17.74 13.73
C PHE A 582 -12.66 -16.42 13.93
N PHE A 583 -13.18 -15.52 14.78
CA PHE A 583 -12.49 -14.25 15.10
C PHE A 583 -11.13 -14.48 15.76
N LEU A 584 -11.06 -15.43 16.70
CA LEU A 584 -9.81 -15.80 17.36
C LEU A 584 -8.80 -16.42 16.39
N LEU A 585 -9.27 -17.28 15.48
CA LEU A 585 -8.45 -17.89 14.43
C LEU A 585 -7.91 -16.86 13.44
N GLY A 586 -8.62 -15.76 13.25
CA GLY A 586 -8.15 -14.60 12.50
C GLY A 586 -6.78 -14.09 12.97
N PHE A 587 -6.51 -14.01 14.26
CA PHE A 587 -5.19 -13.55 14.70
C PHE A 587 -4.07 -14.54 14.32
N THR A 588 -4.32 -15.85 14.45
CA THR A 588 -3.37 -16.88 14.00
C THR A 588 -3.11 -16.75 12.50
N ALA A 589 -4.17 -16.58 11.70
CA ALA A 589 -4.06 -16.35 10.26
C ALA A 589 -3.27 -15.08 9.93
N LEU A 590 -3.46 -14.00 10.68
CA LEU A 590 -2.74 -12.73 10.49
C LEU A 590 -1.25 -12.87 10.80
N ILE A 591 -0.89 -13.57 11.88
CA ILE A 591 0.52 -13.82 12.23
C ILE A 591 1.21 -14.63 11.13
N VAL A 592 0.57 -15.72 10.68
CA VAL A 592 1.09 -16.55 9.59
C VAL A 592 1.21 -15.74 8.29
N ALA A 593 0.20 -14.92 7.97
CA ALA A 593 0.22 -14.05 6.79
C ALA A 593 1.36 -13.02 6.84
N LEU A 594 1.59 -12.37 7.99
CA LEU A 594 2.69 -11.42 8.18
C LEU A 594 4.06 -12.10 8.07
N GLN A 595 4.21 -13.31 8.62
CA GLN A 595 5.45 -14.08 8.52
C GLN A 595 5.74 -14.54 7.10
N TYR A 596 4.72 -15.00 6.37
CA TYR A 596 4.85 -15.43 4.97
C TYR A 596 5.05 -14.25 4.02
N ALA A 597 4.40 -13.11 4.29
CA ALA A 597 4.53 -11.93 3.46
C ALA A 597 5.97 -11.40 3.41
N GLY A 598 6.73 -11.60 4.49
CA GLY A 598 8.15 -11.29 4.54
C GLY A 598 8.46 -9.81 4.31
N SER A 599 9.37 -9.54 3.37
CA SER A 599 9.83 -8.18 3.05
C SER A 599 8.81 -7.38 2.22
N PRO A 600 8.91 -6.03 2.19
CA PRO A 600 8.01 -5.19 1.40
C PRO A 600 8.02 -5.57 -0.09
N MET A 601 6.83 -5.65 -0.71
CA MET A 601 6.65 -6.07 -2.12
C MET A 601 7.28 -5.10 -3.12
N LEU A 602 7.15 -3.80 -2.85
CA LEU A 602 7.86 -2.76 -3.55
C LEU A 602 8.81 -2.12 -2.54
N PRO A 603 10.07 -2.61 -2.42
CA PRO A 603 11.02 -1.92 -1.57
C PRO A 603 11.14 -0.50 -2.11
N HIS A 604 10.88 0.49 -1.25
CA HIS A 604 11.19 1.86 -1.61
C HIS A 604 12.66 1.86 -2.09
N PRO A 605 13.03 2.52 -3.21
CA PRO A 605 14.34 2.34 -3.86
C PRO A 605 15.55 2.63 -2.95
N PHE A 606 15.26 3.20 -1.78
CA PHE A 606 16.19 3.67 -0.77
C PHE A 606 15.80 3.25 0.66
N GLN A 607 14.85 2.32 0.85
CA GLN A 607 14.58 1.77 2.19
C GLN A 607 15.66 0.78 2.58
N LEU A 608 16.33 1.05 3.70
CA LEU A 608 17.42 0.22 4.23
C LEU A 608 16.96 -0.74 5.34
N SER A 609 15.76 -0.55 5.92
CA SER A 609 15.28 -1.41 7.01
C SER A 609 13.75 -1.47 7.14
N ALA A 610 13.25 -2.57 7.72
CA ALA A 610 11.84 -2.81 8.03
C ALA A 610 11.39 -2.16 9.37
N PHE A 611 12.03 -1.07 9.80
CA PHE A 611 11.85 -0.49 11.14
C PHE A 611 10.43 0.01 11.46
N HIS A 612 9.59 0.20 10.44
CA HIS A 612 8.25 0.78 10.53
C HIS A 612 7.18 -0.22 10.99
N VAL A 613 7.47 -1.52 11.01
CA VAL A 613 6.47 -2.58 11.29
C VAL A 613 6.47 -3.01 12.76
N TRP A 614 7.58 -2.84 13.47
CA TRP A 614 7.77 -3.36 14.84
C TRP A 614 6.76 -2.85 15.88
N PRO A 615 6.40 -1.56 15.96
CA PRO A 615 5.42 -1.10 16.94
C PRO A 615 4.02 -1.66 16.71
N LEU A 616 3.64 -1.85 15.44
CA LEU A 616 2.38 -2.47 15.07
C LEU A 616 2.37 -3.96 15.45
N ILE A 617 3.47 -4.68 15.20
CA ILE A 617 3.65 -6.09 15.60
C ILE A 617 3.53 -6.23 17.12
N ILE A 618 4.19 -5.35 17.89
CA ILE A 618 4.13 -5.37 19.36
C ILE A 618 2.69 -5.13 19.85
N GLY A 619 1.99 -4.13 19.28
CA GLY A 619 0.60 -3.85 19.63
C GLY A 619 -0.35 -5.01 19.33
N ILE A 620 -0.23 -5.61 18.14
CA ILE A 620 -0.99 -6.81 17.76
C ILE A 620 -0.64 -7.99 18.68
N GLY A 621 0.63 -8.16 19.05
CA GLY A 621 1.10 -9.21 19.95
C GLY A 621 0.52 -9.11 21.36
N ILE A 622 0.38 -7.89 21.91
CA ILE A 622 -0.26 -7.68 23.22
C ILE A 622 -1.75 -8.03 23.16
N LEU A 623 -2.47 -7.54 22.14
CA LEU A 623 -3.89 -7.87 21.96
C LEU A 623 -4.08 -9.38 21.79
N PHE A 624 -3.22 -10.02 20.99
CA PHE A 624 -3.20 -11.47 20.82
C PHE A 624 -3.06 -12.19 22.16
N LEU A 625 -2.10 -11.81 23.00
CA LEU A 625 -1.88 -12.45 24.29
C LEU A 625 -3.08 -12.32 25.23
N LEU A 626 -3.73 -11.15 25.27
CA LEU A 626 -4.92 -10.92 26.09
C LEU A 626 -6.10 -11.80 25.66
N PHE A 627 -6.41 -11.83 24.36
CA PHE A 627 -7.49 -12.66 23.82
C PHE A 627 -7.18 -14.16 23.95
N TYR A 628 -5.92 -14.55 23.80
CA TYR A 628 -5.46 -15.92 23.97
C TYR A 628 -5.70 -16.44 25.40
N ILE A 629 -5.33 -15.65 26.41
CA ILE A 629 -5.55 -16.00 27.82
C ILE A 629 -7.05 -16.15 28.12
N GLN A 630 -7.87 -15.23 27.60
CA GLN A 630 -9.32 -15.31 27.76
C GLN A 630 -9.90 -16.57 27.09
N ALA A 631 -9.45 -16.86 25.87
CA ALA A 631 -9.87 -18.03 25.10
C ALA A 631 -9.55 -19.34 25.83
N LEU A 632 -8.36 -19.45 26.44
CA LEU A 632 -7.96 -20.62 27.23
C LEU A 632 -8.79 -20.77 28.50
N ARG A 633 -9.05 -19.67 29.24
CA ARG A 633 -9.87 -19.71 30.45
C ARG A 633 -11.26 -20.28 30.19
N GLU A 634 -11.87 -19.93 29.07
CA GLU A 634 -13.20 -20.44 28.71
C GLU A 634 -13.19 -21.94 28.40
N ILE A 635 -12.16 -22.44 27.73
CA ILE A 635 -12.02 -23.88 27.45
C ILE A 635 -11.77 -24.67 28.73
N LEU A 636 -11.12 -24.08 29.73
CA LEU A 636 -10.92 -24.70 31.04
C LEU A 636 -12.18 -24.66 31.92
N ALA A 637 -13.15 -23.80 31.60
CA ALA A 637 -14.39 -23.63 32.36
C ALA A 637 -15.57 -24.47 31.82
N ASP A 638 -15.59 -24.76 30.51
CA ASP A 638 -16.50 -25.75 29.86
C ASP A 638 -15.98 -27.19 30.04
#